data_AF-A0A8B7N2M1-F1
#
_entry.id   AF-A0A8B7N2M1-F1
#
_cell.length_a   1.000
_cell.length_b   1.000
_cell.length_c   1.000
_cell.angle_alpha   90.00
_cell.angle_beta   90.00
_cell.angle_gamma   90.00
#
_symmetry.space_group_name_H-M   'P 1'
#
loop_
_entity.id
_entity.type
_entity.pdbx_description
1 polymer ?
#
loop_
_entity_poly.entity_id
_entity_poly.type
_entity_poly.pdbx_seq_one_letter_code
_entity_poly.pdbx_strand_id
1 'polypeptide(L)'
;MATDWEEMRMSLRTPNTLRLQRLAAISDLMDSLHGALSGVRTCPVCKVTAHLGGGSRQVCPYCGSFYNAAAHDGALEASPSLRAATLPNIEGDRPIVGGVGHYINRFGNFIFHDHPANGRRGSMDSNFSPLVTHVDANATLAHAHRRRQQVKHSKDKKAAKNSEEQSSADAAATATSSGSSVPDIASFPPINPGTASSVRSSPLSRGPSRPPSVRSRAARSAERAVSSTSSLRGKEVLRPNYPALTINRGTFLEDVKKAHETKQYGDMKKFYFETFESYANICATFKRSPDMDGAQADDHGLKTELLYSVHDSIREMPSVVHKNFLKGVINSMLQEKPNLFSKDKVRALFVILQSPVFLTQSSYTVLAHVLRSIIELDNGDHQLLVCWFRTLEVARFRFIVSFITQFLTVRQFPPLDRSLPPLNKSRWWIPTATRVLAILYASNSSIQPPLISYTEFYNDALDHLDLIQEYRSWQMPEKYDTFSYCQYPFMLSIVAKRHILTKDAEQQMILTARRSLVAKVSRHQAPQIDIFFLNINVRRSHLVEDSLNEITAKKADLKKKLKVTFEGEPGLDMGGLTKEWFILLIKQIFKPENKMFVYHPSKRLYWFSLGQLGNQRHYNLIGVLMGIAVYNSIILDIHFPSICYKKLLSPPVVPTMQALPVGIASNPTLEDFREIMPEVSHGLSELLKYEGDVEEDMCLTFQVSLEEYGEPRTFNLKESGDKIPVTNENRHEFVSLYLDWILNTAVYEQFQAFYLGFHTVCASNALIMLRPEEVEMLVCGSPTIDLEELRKVTEYDGYSRDSQTIKWFWEILGDMSVAQQKQLLLFTTGSDRIPVGGMGEMAFKISCWKGYTHMLPQAHTCFNQLVLPPYPSKKMLYDKLMIAISNSEGFGLE
;
A
#
# COMPACT_ATOMS: atom_id res chain seq x y z
N MET A 1 -34.83 -11.20 -21.17
CA MET A 1 -35.71 -11.53 -20.02
C MET A 1 -36.88 -12.42 -20.39
N ALA A 2 -37.79 -12.03 -21.31
CA ALA A 2 -38.93 -12.88 -21.66
C ALA A 2 -38.54 -14.14 -22.44
N THR A 3 -37.58 -14.03 -23.36
CA THR A 3 -37.04 -15.14 -24.17
C THR A 3 -36.27 -16.18 -23.36
N ASP A 4 -35.52 -15.74 -22.33
CA ASP A 4 -34.75 -16.64 -21.46
C ASP A 4 -35.65 -17.59 -20.66
N TRP A 5 -36.91 -17.18 -20.41
CA TRP A 5 -37.84 -17.94 -19.59
C TRP A 5 -38.41 -19.18 -20.30
N GLU A 6 -38.47 -19.18 -21.64
CA GLU A 6 -38.91 -20.33 -22.42
C GLU A 6 -37.79 -21.38 -22.61
N GLU A 7 -36.53 -20.94 -22.80
CA GLU A 7 -35.37 -21.86 -22.71
C GLU A 7 -35.25 -22.49 -21.31
N MET A 8 -35.47 -21.71 -20.25
CA MET A 8 -35.44 -22.21 -18.88
C MET A 8 -36.57 -23.23 -18.61
N ARG A 9 -37.70 -23.14 -19.31
CA ARG A 9 -38.81 -24.12 -19.25
C ARG A 9 -38.50 -25.42 -20.01
N MET A 10 -37.78 -25.35 -21.13
CA MET A 10 -37.27 -26.52 -21.87
C MET A 10 -36.22 -27.30 -21.07
N SER A 11 -35.35 -26.59 -20.32
CA SER A 11 -34.25 -27.15 -19.52
C SER A 11 -34.70 -28.17 -18.44
N LEU A 12 -35.92 -28.02 -17.91
CA LEU A 12 -36.46 -28.79 -16.78
C LEU A 12 -36.81 -30.27 -17.09
N ARG A 13 -36.53 -30.77 -18.30
CA ARG A 13 -36.85 -32.15 -18.74
C ARG A 13 -35.65 -33.12 -18.80
N THR A 14 -34.51 -32.78 -18.19
CA THR A 14 -33.27 -33.60 -18.25
C THR A 14 -32.89 -34.28 -16.92
N PRO A 15 -32.07 -35.37 -16.93
CA PRO A 15 -31.90 -36.25 -15.77
C PRO A 15 -31.22 -35.62 -14.55
N ASN A 16 -31.51 -36.17 -13.36
CA ASN A 16 -31.19 -35.60 -12.03
C ASN A 16 -29.72 -35.23 -11.78
N THR A 17 -28.74 -35.86 -12.43
CA THR A 17 -27.31 -35.58 -12.22
C THR A 17 -26.87 -34.21 -12.76
N LEU A 18 -27.35 -33.82 -13.95
CA LEU A 18 -27.11 -32.48 -14.52
C LEU A 18 -27.82 -31.38 -13.72
N ARG A 19 -28.93 -31.71 -13.07
CA ARG A 19 -29.72 -30.78 -12.26
C ARG A 19 -28.97 -30.31 -11.02
N LEU A 20 -28.22 -31.18 -10.34
CA LEU A 20 -27.42 -30.84 -9.17
C LEU A 20 -26.21 -29.94 -9.51
N GLN A 21 -25.48 -30.25 -10.58
CA GLN A 21 -24.37 -29.40 -11.04
C GLN A 21 -24.85 -28.01 -11.49
N ARG A 22 -26.01 -27.93 -12.14
CA ARG A 22 -26.62 -26.65 -12.53
C ARG A 22 -27.19 -25.87 -11.35
N LEU A 23 -27.73 -26.54 -10.31
CA LEU A 23 -28.16 -25.87 -9.09
C LEU A 23 -26.98 -25.29 -8.29
N ALA A 24 -25.83 -25.98 -8.24
CA ALA A 24 -24.60 -25.42 -7.67
C ALA A 24 -24.14 -24.19 -8.46
N ALA A 25 -24.07 -24.27 -9.79
CA ALA A 25 -23.72 -23.13 -10.64
C ALA A 25 -24.72 -21.95 -10.54
N ILE A 26 -26.01 -22.22 -10.30
CA ILE A 26 -27.01 -21.17 -10.03
C ILE A 26 -26.80 -20.55 -8.65
N SER A 27 -26.43 -21.34 -7.63
CA SER A 27 -26.05 -20.79 -6.31
C SER A 27 -24.84 -19.87 -6.44
N ASP A 28 -23.76 -20.33 -7.07
CA ASP A 28 -22.55 -19.52 -7.31
C ASP A 28 -22.86 -18.24 -8.09
N LEU A 29 -23.78 -18.30 -9.06
CA LEU A 29 -24.22 -17.13 -9.84
C LEU A 29 -25.07 -16.16 -9.00
N MET A 30 -25.97 -16.67 -8.15
CA MET A 30 -26.80 -15.86 -7.25
C MET A 30 -25.98 -15.23 -6.12
N ASP A 31 -25.01 -15.95 -5.56
CA ASP A 31 -24.06 -15.44 -4.56
C ASP A 31 -23.14 -14.37 -5.18
N SER A 32 -22.71 -14.56 -6.44
CA SER A 32 -21.98 -13.55 -7.20
C SER A 32 -22.81 -12.28 -7.46
N LEU A 33 -24.10 -12.43 -7.78
CA LEU A 33 -25.05 -11.32 -7.92
C LEU A 33 -25.33 -10.60 -6.60
N HIS A 34 -25.46 -11.34 -5.48
CA HIS A 34 -25.63 -10.76 -4.14
C HIS A 34 -24.36 -10.03 -3.67
N GLY A 35 -23.18 -10.58 -3.93
CA GLY A 35 -21.89 -9.95 -3.67
C GLY A 35 -21.63 -8.71 -4.52
N ALA A 36 -22.18 -8.66 -5.74
CA ALA A 36 -22.14 -7.46 -6.59
C ALA A 36 -23.02 -6.32 -6.06
N LEU A 37 -24.15 -6.63 -5.40
CA LEU A 37 -25.08 -5.63 -4.84
C LEU A 37 -24.72 -5.19 -3.41
N SER A 38 -24.10 -6.06 -2.61
CA SER A 38 -23.66 -5.77 -1.23
C SER A 38 -22.23 -5.23 -1.10
N GLY A 39 -21.46 -5.24 -2.19
CA GLY A 39 -20.02 -4.93 -2.18
C GLY A 39 -19.14 -6.03 -1.54
N VAL A 40 -19.73 -7.13 -1.06
CA VAL A 40 -19.01 -8.21 -0.38
C VAL A 40 -18.46 -9.21 -1.40
N ARG A 41 -17.14 -9.45 -1.40
CA ARG A 41 -16.50 -10.43 -2.29
C ARG A 41 -15.43 -11.28 -1.62
N THR A 42 -15.55 -12.59 -1.80
CA THR A 42 -14.54 -13.58 -1.39
C THR A 42 -13.41 -13.65 -2.42
N CYS A 43 -12.17 -13.41 -1.99
CA CYS A 43 -11.02 -13.41 -2.88
C CYS A 43 -10.77 -14.82 -3.46
N PRO A 44 -10.59 -14.99 -4.79
CA PRO A 44 -10.35 -16.30 -5.37
C PRO A 44 -9.04 -16.95 -4.89
N VAL A 45 -8.05 -16.14 -4.47
CA VAL A 45 -6.71 -16.58 -4.03
C VAL A 45 -6.66 -16.90 -2.53
N CYS A 46 -6.80 -15.90 -1.64
CA CYS A 46 -6.73 -16.16 -0.19
C CYS A 46 -8.01 -16.74 0.42
N LYS A 47 -9.14 -16.77 -0.31
CA LYS A 47 -10.46 -17.18 0.18
C LYS A 47 -11.02 -16.34 1.33
N VAL A 48 -10.41 -15.20 1.64
CA VAL A 48 -10.94 -14.24 2.60
C VAL A 48 -11.98 -13.33 1.95
N THR A 49 -13.09 -13.10 2.64
CA THR A 49 -14.16 -12.19 2.26
C THR A 49 -13.84 -10.75 2.67
N ALA A 50 -14.01 -9.80 1.74
CA ALA A 50 -13.81 -8.37 1.98
C ALA A 50 -15.02 -7.57 1.50
N HIS A 51 -15.30 -6.45 2.16
CA HIS A 51 -16.13 -5.40 1.56
C HIS A 51 -15.27 -4.55 0.61
N LEU A 52 -15.75 -4.33 -0.60
CA LEU A 52 -15.06 -3.59 -1.66
C LEU A 52 -16.01 -2.56 -2.26
N GLY A 53 -15.55 -1.30 -2.36
CA GLY A 53 -16.25 -0.26 -3.10
C GLY A 53 -16.33 -0.60 -4.60
N GLY A 54 -17.41 -0.17 -5.26
CA GLY A 54 -17.65 -0.47 -6.68
C GLY A 54 -16.54 0.04 -7.60
N GLY A 55 -15.92 -0.85 -8.38
CA GLY A 55 -14.84 -0.49 -9.30
C GLY A 55 -14.42 -1.65 -10.21
N SER A 56 -13.83 -1.32 -11.37
CA SER A 56 -13.52 -2.30 -12.42
C SER A 56 -12.27 -3.16 -12.15
N ARG A 57 -11.31 -2.65 -11.37
CA ARG A 57 -10.03 -3.32 -11.08
C ARG A 57 -9.78 -3.42 -9.57
N GLN A 58 -10.57 -4.26 -8.90
CA GLN A 58 -10.46 -4.52 -7.47
C GLN A 58 -9.33 -5.51 -7.15
N VAL A 59 -8.66 -5.25 -6.03
CA VAL A 59 -7.56 -6.05 -5.47
C VAL A 59 -7.91 -6.44 -4.04
N CYS A 60 -7.57 -7.66 -3.63
CA CYS A 60 -7.79 -8.13 -2.27
C CYS A 60 -6.96 -7.30 -1.27
N PRO A 61 -7.58 -6.61 -0.29
CA PRO A 61 -6.83 -5.82 0.70
C PRO A 61 -5.95 -6.70 1.59
N TYR A 62 -6.25 -8.00 1.70
CA TYR A 62 -5.51 -8.95 2.53
C TYR A 62 -4.40 -9.70 1.81
N CYS A 63 -4.49 -9.85 0.48
CA CYS A 63 -3.58 -10.71 -0.28
C CYS A 63 -3.24 -10.20 -1.68
N GLY A 64 -3.32 -8.87 -1.91
CA GLY A 64 -2.82 -8.13 -3.10
C GLY A 64 -3.19 -8.69 -4.48
N SER A 65 -4.16 -9.59 -4.53
CA SER A 65 -4.53 -10.37 -5.71
C SER A 65 -5.75 -9.75 -6.38
N PHE A 66 -5.71 -9.60 -7.70
CA PHE A 66 -6.84 -9.09 -8.48
C PHE A 66 -8.05 -10.03 -8.37
N TYR A 67 -9.25 -9.48 -8.17
CA TYR A 67 -10.49 -10.26 -8.18
C TYR A 67 -10.89 -10.69 -9.60
N ASN A 68 -10.61 -9.85 -10.60
CA ASN A 68 -10.91 -10.09 -12.01
C ASN A 68 -9.62 -10.18 -12.82
N ALA A 69 -9.24 -11.37 -13.29
CA ALA A 69 -8.14 -11.53 -14.24
C ALA A 69 -8.38 -10.77 -15.55
N ALA A 70 -9.62 -10.80 -16.07
CA ALA A 70 -10.01 -10.10 -17.30
C ALA A 70 -10.00 -8.55 -17.21
N ALA A 71 -9.82 -7.96 -16.01
CA ALA A 71 -9.65 -6.51 -15.86
C ALA A 71 -8.26 -6.02 -16.30
N HIS A 72 -7.39 -6.92 -16.79
CA HIS A 72 -6.05 -6.59 -17.28
C HIS A 72 -6.04 -5.75 -18.56
N ASP A 73 -7.03 -5.92 -19.45
CA ASP A 73 -7.04 -5.29 -20.78
C ASP A 73 -7.34 -3.78 -20.72
N GLY A 74 -8.29 -3.34 -19.89
CA GLY A 74 -8.74 -1.93 -19.87
C GLY A 74 -7.70 -0.92 -19.35
N ALA A 75 -6.69 -1.37 -18.60
CA ALA A 75 -5.55 -0.53 -18.20
C ALA A 75 -4.41 -0.53 -19.24
N LEU A 76 -4.32 -1.57 -20.08
CA LEU A 76 -3.44 -1.63 -21.25
C LEU A 76 -3.97 -0.78 -22.42
N GLU A 77 -5.24 -0.41 -22.43
CA GLU A 77 -5.78 0.59 -23.38
C GLU A 77 -5.53 2.03 -22.92
N ALA A 78 -5.57 2.30 -21.62
CA ALA A 78 -5.10 3.57 -21.04
C ALA A 78 -3.56 3.71 -21.00
N SER A 79 -2.82 2.68 -21.43
CA SER A 79 -1.36 2.68 -21.51
C SER A 79 -0.87 1.82 -22.70
N PRO A 80 -0.57 2.43 -23.86
CA PRO A 80 -0.04 1.74 -25.06
C PRO A 80 1.36 1.09 -24.89
N SER A 81 1.77 0.78 -23.67
CA SER A 81 3.15 0.58 -23.24
C SER A 81 3.68 -0.85 -23.40
N LEU A 82 2.84 -1.85 -23.70
CA LEU A 82 3.26 -3.26 -23.66
C LEU A 82 2.76 -4.21 -24.78
N ARG A 83 1.75 -3.84 -25.59
CA ARG A 83 1.31 -4.66 -26.73
C ARG A 83 1.87 -4.23 -28.10
N ALA A 84 2.41 -3.02 -28.24
CA ALA A 84 2.80 -2.43 -29.54
C ALA A 84 4.32 -2.35 -29.78
N ALA A 85 5.13 -3.21 -29.15
CA ALA A 85 6.59 -3.17 -29.22
C ALA A 85 7.25 -4.48 -29.72
N THR A 86 6.51 -5.30 -30.46
CA THR A 86 7.08 -6.29 -31.40
C THR A 86 7.06 -5.70 -32.82
N LEU A 87 7.99 -4.79 -33.09
CA LEU A 87 8.49 -4.62 -34.46
C LEU A 87 9.39 -5.82 -34.77
N PRO A 88 9.38 -6.36 -36.00
CA PRO A 88 10.09 -7.59 -36.33
C PRO A 88 11.60 -7.44 -36.17
N ASN A 89 12.28 -8.56 -35.86
CA ASN A 89 13.74 -8.63 -35.90
C ASN A 89 14.24 -8.19 -37.28
N ILE A 90 14.99 -7.08 -37.32
CA ILE A 90 15.79 -6.71 -38.50
C ILE A 90 17.14 -7.42 -38.38
N GLU A 91 17.12 -8.74 -38.58
CA GLU A 91 18.27 -9.47 -39.09
C GLU A 91 18.19 -9.39 -40.62
N GLY A 92 18.90 -8.41 -41.20
CA GLY A 92 18.88 -8.15 -42.63
C GLY A 92 19.79 -6.98 -42.99
N ASP A 93 20.86 -7.26 -43.73
CA ASP A 93 21.89 -6.29 -44.09
C ASP A 93 21.35 -5.09 -44.90
N ARG A 94 21.48 -3.89 -44.32
CA ARG A 94 21.94 -2.65 -44.99
C ARG A 94 22.15 -1.50 -43.97
N PRO A 95 23.23 -0.71 -44.06
CA PRO A 95 23.60 0.23 -43.00
C PRO A 95 22.98 1.63 -43.18
N ILE A 96 21.98 1.98 -42.35
CA ILE A 96 21.54 3.37 -42.18
C ILE A 96 21.45 3.73 -40.68
N VAL A 97 22.40 4.57 -40.23
CA VAL A 97 22.50 5.23 -38.91
C VAL A 97 22.64 4.32 -37.67
N GLY A 98 23.84 3.72 -37.51
CA GLY A 98 24.28 3.07 -36.26
C GLY A 98 24.53 4.00 -35.05
N GLY A 99 24.10 5.27 -35.10
CA GLY A 99 24.34 6.25 -34.02
C GLY A 99 23.34 6.19 -32.86
N VAL A 100 22.04 6.01 -33.16
CA VAL A 100 20.97 6.28 -32.18
C VAL A 100 20.95 5.25 -31.03
N GLY A 101 21.09 3.96 -31.34
CA GLY A 101 21.12 2.90 -30.31
C GLY A 101 22.32 3.02 -29.37
N HIS A 102 23.49 3.40 -29.90
CA HIS A 102 24.69 3.59 -29.10
C HIS A 102 24.61 4.84 -28.22
N TYR A 103 23.95 5.91 -28.68
CA TYR A 103 23.62 7.06 -27.83
C TYR A 103 22.65 6.68 -26.70
N ILE A 104 21.56 5.96 -27.00
CA ILE A 104 20.55 5.59 -25.99
C ILE A 104 21.15 4.75 -24.85
N ASN A 105 21.92 3.70 -25.15
CA ASN A 105 22.53 2.87 -24.10
C ASN A 105 23.57 3.65 -23.26
N ARG A 106 24.31 4.58 -23.87
CA ARG A 106 25.31 5.39 -23.16
C ARG A 106 24.66 6.50 -22.33
N PHE A 107 23.55 7.08 -22.78
CA PHE A 107 22.77 8.08 -22.05
C PHE A 107 21.90 7.46 -20.94
N GLY A 108 21.35 6.26 -21.12
CA GLY A 108 20.67 5.54 -20.04
C GLY A 108 21.59 5.37 -18.83
N ASN A 109 22.82 4.92 -19.06
CA ASN A 109 23.85 4.80 -18.03
C ASN A 109 24.32 6.15 -17.45
N PHE A 110 24.03 7.29 -18.10
CA PHE A 110 24.41 8.63 -17.63
C PHE A 110 23.28 9.33 -16.86
N ILE A 111 22.02 9.01 -17.15
CA ILE A 111 20.83 9.61 -16.51
C ILE A 111 20.44 8.87 -15.23
N PHE A 112 20.65 7.54 -15.19
CA PHE A 112 20.13 6.65 -14.14
C PHE A 112 21.19 5.97 -13.26
N HIS A 113 22.48 6.18 -13.53
CA HIS A 113 23.49 6.00 -12.49
C HIS A 113 23.74 7.35 -11.82
N ASP A 114 23.33 7.47 -10.57
CA ASP A 114 23.98 8.43 -9.70
C ASP A 114 25.45 8.02 -9.57
N HIS A 115 26.35 8.95 -9.88
CA HIS A 115 27.68 8.91 -9.32
C HIS A 115 27.54 9.34 -7.85
N PRO A 116 27.63 8.44 -6.85
CA PRO A 116 28.01 8.92 -5.54
C PRO A 116 29.36 9.62 -5.68
N ALA A 117 29.58 10.69 -4.91
CA ALA A 117 30.86 11.37 -4.82
C ALA A 117 31.90 10.52 -4.05
N ASN A 118 32.03 9.24 -4.40
CA ASN A 118 32.85 8.26 -3.71
C ASN A 118 34.14 7.97 -4.48
N GLY A 119 35.26 8.30 -3.84
CA GLY A 119 36.58 7.90 -4.30
C GLY A 119 36.75 6.38 -4.30
N ARG A 120 37.59 5.90 -5.23
CA ARG A 120 37.89 4.47 -5.42
C ARG A 120 38.27 3.76 -4.11
N ARG A 121 37.64 2.62 -3.83
CA ARG A 121 38.29 1.50 -3.11
C ARG A 121 38.06 0.22 -3.92
N GLY A 122 39.10 -0.59 -4.04
CA GLY A 122 39.05 -1.85 -4.81
C GLY A 122 38.47 -2.99 -3.99
N SER A 123 37.87 -3.97 -4.68
CA SER A 123 37.56 -5.26 -4.08
C SER A 123 38.85 -6.00 -3.76
N MET A 124 38.95 -6.51 -2.54
CA MET A 124 39.84 -7.62 -2.21
C MET A 124 39.01 -8.90 -2.30
N ASP A 125 39.13 -9.62 -3.41
CA ASP A 125 38.51 -10.93 -3.55
C ASP A 125 39.35 -11.97 -2.77
N SER A 126 38.73 -12.64 -1.79
CA SER A 126 39.34 -13.76 -1.05
C SER A 126 38.63 -15.07 -1.36
N ASN A 127 39.33 -15.95 -2.08
CA ASN A 127 38.85 -17.23 -2.57
C ASN A 127 38.31 -18.18 -1.48
N PHE A 128 37.37 -19.05 -1.88
CA PHE A 128 37.34 -20.43 -1.42
C PHE A 128 37.05 -21.39 -2.59
N SER A 129 38.02 -22.24 -2.88
CA SER A 129 37.93 -23.39 -3.80
C SER A 129 38.68 -24.57 -3.19
N PRO A 130 38.31 -25.80 -3.57
CA PRO A 130 39.35 -26.82 -3.78
C PRO A 130 39.20 -27.55 -5.13
N LEU A 131 40.32 -27.58 -5.88
CA LEU A 131 41.00 -28.77 -6.46
C LEU A 131 40.15 -29.75 -7.32
N VAL A 132 40.53 -30.22 -8.53
CA VAL A 132 41.84 -30.52 -9.20
C VAL A 132 41.62 -30.23 -10.73
N THR A 133 42.56 -29.90 -11.65
CA THR A 133 43.85 -30.53 -12.05
C THR A 133 44.74 -29.58 -12.92
N HIS A 134 45.93 -30.06 -13.29
CA HIS A 134 46.92 -29.60 -14.27
C HIS A 134 46.39 -29.37 -15.71
N VAL A 135 47.01 -28.60 -16.63
CA VAL A 135 48.42 -28.63 -17.13
C VAL A 135 48.94 -27.26 -17.63
N ASP A 136 50.27 -27.11 -17.65
CA ASP A 136 51.19 -26.00 -18.06
C ASP A 136 50.83 -25.24 -19.38
N ALA A 137 51.30 -24.00 -19.68
CA ALA A 137 52.68 -23.50 -19.62
C ALA A 137 52.84 -21.95 -19.83
N ASN A 138 54.05 -21.42 -19.57
CA ASN A 138 54.44 -19.99 -19.60
C ASN A 138 54.56 -19.33 -20.99
N ALA A 139 54.36 -18.00 -21.08
CA ALA A 139 55.26 -17.06 -21.82
C ALA A 139 54.98 -15.55 -21.62
N THR A 140 55.97 -14.85 -21.04
CA THR A 140 56.44 -13.47 -21.38
C THR A 140 55.58 -12.22 -21.10
N LEU A 141 55.90 -11.54 -20.00
CA LEU A 141 55.75 -10.09 -19.80
C LEU A 141 56.94 -9.34 -20.40
N ALA A 142 56.72 -8.32 -21.26
CA ALA A 142 57.46 -7.04 -21.31
C ALA A 142 57.17 -6.23 -22.59
N HIS A 143 56.37 -5.15 -22.51
CA HIS A 143 56.68 -3.83 -23.12
C HIS A 143 55.61 -2.75 -22.80
N ALA A 144 55.99 -1.49 -23.03
CA ALA A 144 55.09 -0.33 -23.21
C ALA A 144 54.48 0.39 -21.98
N HIS A 145 55.20 0.46 -20.84
CA HIS A 145 54.97 1.54 -19.86
C HIS A 145 55.89 2.76 -20.13
N ARG A 146 55.66 3.50 -21.24
CA ARG A 146 56.28 4.82 -21.55
C ARG A 146 55.67 5.45 -22.82
N ARG A 147 54.63 6.29 -22.68
CA ARG A 147 54.23 7.41 -23.59
C ARG A 147 52.85 7.95 -23.19
N ARG A 148 52.80 8.93 -22.27
CA ARG A 148 51.70 9.93 -22.13
C ARG A 148 51.99 11.06 -21.11
N GLN A 149 53.24 11.52 -21.09
CA GLN A 149 53.59 12.88 -20.64
C GLN A 149 54.56 13.45 -21.68
N GLN A 150 54.52 14.77 -21.92
CA GLN A 150 55.08 15.50 -23.08
C GLN A 150 54.25 15.42 -24.39
N VAL A 151 53.19 16.22 -24.49
CA VAL A 151 53.06 17.31 -25.50
C VAL A 151 52.15 18.38 -24.86
N LYS A 152 52.74 19.39 -24.22
CA LYS A 152 52.01 20.57 -23.73
C LYS A 152 52.93 21.79 -23.71
N HIS A 153 53.41 22.19 -24.90
CA HIS A 153 54.05 23.47 -25.21
C HIS A 153 54.04 23.68 -26.73
N SER A 154 54.05 24.93 -27.18
CA SER A 154 53.96 25.36 -28.58
C SER A 154 52.58 25.20 -29.25
N LYS A 155 51.72 26.22 -29.07
CA LYS A 155 51.37 27.18 -30.16
C LYS A 155 50.36 28.22 -29.67
N ASP A 156 50.88 29.24 -29.01
CA ASP A 156 50.33 30.60 -29.06
C ASP A 156 51.35 31.51 -29.75
N LYS A 157 50.87 32.60 -30.37
CA LYS A 157 51.61 33.63 -31.15
C LYS A 157 51.84 33.36 -32.64
N LYS A 158 50.83 33.73 -33.45
CA LYS A 158 50.83 34.44 -34.75
C LYS A 158 49.46 34.18 -35.42
N ALA A 159 48.68 35.17 -35.84
CA ALA A 159 48.85 36.62 -35.80
C ALA A 159 47.49 37.33 -35.67
N ALA A 160 47.51 38.56 -35.17
CA ALA A 160 46.41 39.51 -35.29
C ALA A 160 46.84 40.62 -36.26
N LYS A 161 46.05 40.86 -37.32
CA LYS A 161 45.73 42.19 -37.88
C LYS A 161 44.95 42.07 -39.20
N ASN A 162 43.81 42.76 -39.21
CA ASN A 162 43.14 43.52 -40.27
C ASN A 162 41.62 43.35 -40.02
N SER A 163 40.93 44.32 -39.42
CA SER A 163 40.50 45.61 -40.02
C SER A 163 39.60 45.36 -41.23
N GLU A 164 38.42 45.94 -41.39
CA GLU A 164 37.53 46.84 -40.65
C GLU A 164 36.35 47.09 -41.64
N GLU A 165 35.45 48.04 -41.35
CA GLU A 165 34.38 48.50 -42.26
C GLU A 165 33.28 47.45 -42.55
N GLN A 166 31.99 47.72 -42.71
CA GLN A 166 31.02 48.85 -42.69
C GLN A 166 29.69 48.16 -43.13
N SER A 167 28.47 48.68 -43.04
CA SER A 167 27.85 49.79 -42.32
C SER A 167 26.32 49.58 -42.36
N SER A 168 25.64 49.95 -41.27
CA SER A 168 24.33 50.63 -41.16
C SER A 168 23.24 50.61 -42.26
N ALA A 169 21.98 50.64 -41.78
CA ALA A 169 20.80 51.31 -42.37
C ALA A 169 20.20 50.66 -43.66
N ASP A 170 18.92 50.75 -44.02
CA ASP A 170 17.70 51.44 -43.53
C ASP A 170 16.49 50.46 -43.67
N ALA A 171 15.40 50.44 -42.90
CA ALA A 171 14.36 51.44 -42.56
C ALA A 171 13.19 51.58 -43.58
N ALA A 172 11.98 51.26 -43.07
CA ALA A 172 10.64 51.82 -43.37
C ALA A 172 9.87 51.59 -44.71
N ALA A 173 8.64 51.06 -44.54
CA ALA A 173 7.38 51.41 -45.25
C ALA A 173 7.25 51.08 -46.78
N THR A 174 6.07 50.98 -47.43
CA THR A 174 4.66 51.27 -47.06
C THR A 174 3.68 50.35 -47.85
N ALA A 175 2.37 50.49 -47.58
CA ALA A 175 1.17 49.94 -48.23
C ALA A 175 1.12 49.94 -49.79
N THR A 176 0.15 49.36 -50.53
CA THR A 176 -1.33 49.41 -50.35
C THR A 176 -2.11 48.49 -51.33
N SER A 177 -3.39 48.16 -51.02
CA SER A 177 -4.54 47.85 -51.93
C SER A 177 -4.47 46.60 -52.84
N SER A 178 -5.56 45.92 -53.26
CA SER A 178 -7.04 45.93 -53.04
C SER A 178 -7.63 44.64 -53.67
N GLY A 179 -8.86 44.14 -53.41
CA GLY A 179 -9.98 44.58 -52.56
C GLY A 179 -11.21 43.63 -52.69
N SER A 180 -12.33 43.96 -52.02
CA SER A 180 -13.77 43.61 -52.26
C SER A 180 -14.17 42.22 -52.83
N SER A 181 -15.20 41.49 -52.36
CA SER A 181 -16.58 41.93 -52.05
C SER A 181 -17.47 40.83 -51.38
N VAL A 182 -18.64 41.25 -50.87
CA VAL A 182 -19.82 40.51 -50.33
C VAL A 182 -21.09 41.31 -50.82
N PRO A 183 -22.40 40.92 -50.74
CA PRO A 183 -23.02 39.72 -50.11
C PRO A 183 -24.32 39.11 -50.77
N ASP A 184 -24.89 38.12 -50.06
CA ASP A 184 -26.33 37.85 -49.74
C ASP A 184 -27.36 37.05 -50.62
N ILE A 185 -28.35 36.51 -49.86
CA ILE A 185 -29.70 35.94 -50.20
C ILE A 185 -29.70 34.48 -50.74
N ALA A 186 -30.47 33.47 -50.25
CA ALA A 186 -31.69 33.35 -49.39
C ALA A 186 -31.63 32.03 -48.52
N SER A 187 -32.60 31.50 -47.73
CA SER A 187 -34.00 31.83 -47.30
C SER A 187 -34.42 30.96 -46.06
N PHE A 188 -35.68 31.09 -45.59
CA PHE A 188 -36.42 30.35 -44.53
C PHE A 188 -37.95 30.39 -44.86
N PRO A 189 -38.94 29.91 -44.05
CA PRO A 189 -39.05 28.84 -43.02
C PRO A 189 -40.10 27.76 -43.48
N PRO A 190 -41.33 27.48 -42.92
CA PRO A 190 -41.85 27.35 -41.53
C PRO A 190 -42.75 26.12 -41.17
N ILE A 191 -42.72 25.72 -39.87
CA ILE A 191 -43.82 25.41 -38.90
C ILE A 191 -45.11 24.62 -39.31
N ASN A 192 -45.42 23.57 -38.50
CA ASN A 192 -46.69 22.87 -38.14
C ASN A 192 -48.04 23.21 -38.83
N PRO A 193 -48.92 22.19 -38.97
CA PRO A 193 -50.13 22.16 -38.11
C PRO A 193 -50.50 20.75 -37.58
N GLY A 194 -51.50 20.68 -36.69
CA GLY A 194 -52.06 19.41 -36.15
C GLY A 194 -53.56 19.21 -36.44
N THR A 195 -54.17 18.30 -35.66
CA THR A 195 -55.63 18.00 -35.53
C THR A 195 -56.38 17.25 -36.64
N ALA A 196 -56.85 16.03 -36.30
CA ALA A 196 -58.15 15.38 -36.64
C ALA A 196 -58.07 13.90 -36.14
N SER A 197 -58.84 13.40 -35.15
CA SER A 197 -60.30 13.09 -35.13
C SER A 197 -60.75 12.14 -36.27
N SER A 198 -61.49 11.05 -36.08
CA SER A 198 -62.16 10.42 -34.91
C SER A 198 -62.25 8.89 -35.13
N VAL A 199 -62.89 8.02 -34.32
CA VAL A 199 -64.35 7.81 -34.22
C VAL A 199 -64.70 7.02 -32.93
N ARG A 200 -65.88 7.32 -32.38
CA ARG A 200 -66.61 6.69 -31.25
C ARG A 200 -66.67 5.15 -31.32
N SER A 201 -66.79 4.41 -30.20
CA SER A 201 -68.09 4.26 -29.54
C SER A 201 -68.06 3.52 -28.18
N SER A 202 -68.91 3.98 -27.27
CA SER A 202 -69.49 3.23 -26.14
C SER A 202 -70.82 2.59 -26.62
N PRO A 203 -71.48 1.61 -25.93
CA PRO A 203 -71.92 1.76 -24.54
C PRO A 203 -72.02 0.49 -23.67
N LEU A 204 -72.60 0.72 -22.48
CA LEU A 204 -72.91 -0.11 -21.32
C LEU A 204 -73.76 -1.39 -21.52
N SER A 205 -73.90 -2.11 -20.39
CA SER A 205 -74.89 -3.15 -20.02
C SER A 205 -74.45 -4.61 -20.25
N ARG A 206 -74.79 -5.59 -19.39
CA ARG A 206 -75.73 -5.66 -18.26
C ARG A 206 -75.28 -6.77 -17.29
N GLY A 207 -75.60 -6.66 -15.99
CA GLY A 207 -75.54 -7.83 -15.08
C GLY A 207 -76.65 -8.86 -15.39
N PRO A 208 -76.59 -10.06 -14.80
CA PRO A 208 -77.34 -10.23 -13.56
C PRO A 208 -76.68 -11.08 -12.45
N SER A 209 -77.36 -11.06 -11.31
CA SER A 209 -77.06 -11.66 -10.00
C SER A 209 -77.12 -13.20 -9.89
N ARG A 210 -76.26 -13.77 -9.02
CA ARG A 210 -76.47 -14.68 -7.83
C ARG A 210 -77.75 -15.57 -7.76
N PRO A 211 -77.79 -16.73 -7.01
CA PRO A 211 -77.19 -16.97 -5.67
C PRO A 211 -76.61 -18.42 -5.45
N PRO A 212 -76.83 -19.15 -4.31
CA PRO A 212 -76.02 -19.24 -3.07
C PRO A 212 -75.36 -20.64 -2.85
N SER A 213 -74.45 -20.90 -1.89
CA SER A 213 -74.66 -21.00 -0.41
C SER A 213 -73.34 -21.50 0.27
N VAL A 214 -72.79 -20.88 1.34
CA VAL A 214 -73.04 -20.97 2.81
C VAL A 214 -72.22 -22.06 3.57
N ARG A 215 -71.24 -21.58 4.39
CA ARG A 215 -70.72 -22.05 5.72
C ARG A 215 -70.34 -23.55 5.90
N SER A 216 -69.24 -23.86 6.59
CA SER A 216 -69.13 -23.69 8.05
C SER A 216 -67.69 -23.73 8.63
N ARG A 217 -67.57 -23.65 9.95
CA ARG A 217 -66.38 -23.33 10.79
C ARG A 217 -65.97 -24.54 11.66
N ALA A 218 -64.81 -24.41 12.30
CA ALA A 218 -64.26 -25.22 13.41
C ALA A 218 -63.68 -26.59 13.00
N ALA A 219 -62.45 -26.98 13.35
CA ALA A 219 -61.67 -26.92 14.61
C ALA A 219 -61.99 -28.07 15.58
N ARG A 220 -61.05 -29.03 15.62
CA ARG A 220 -60.65 -30.02 16.66
C ARG A 220 -59.73 -31.03 15.94
N SER A 221 -58.46 -31.14 16.32
CA SER A 221 -57.99 -32.08 17.35
C SER A 221 -58.32 -33.52 16.93
N ALA A 222 -57.37 -34.25 16.35
CA ALA A 222 -56.38 -35.06 17.07
C ALA A 222 -56.80 -36.55 17.02
N GLU A 223 -55.85 -37.44 17.39
CA GLU A 223 -56.00 -38.89 17.52
C GLU A 223 -56.03 -39.79 16.24
N ARG A 224 -55.13 -40.78 16.28
CA ARG A 224 -55.27 -42.17 15.77
C ARG A 224 -55.37 -42.40 14.26
N ALA A 225 -54.19 -42.52 13.65
CA ALA A 225 -53.94 -43.51 12.60
C ALA A 225 -52.64 -44.29 12.91
N VAL A 226 -52.79 -45.34 13.73
CA VAL A 226 -51.81 -46.44 13.93
C VAL A 226 -52.53 -47.65 13.27
N SER A 227 -51.96 -48.44 12.36
CA SER A 227 -50.67 -49.14 12.41
C SER A 227 -50.12 -49.56 11.02
N SER A 228 -49.01 -50.33 11.03
CA SER A 228 -48.46 -51.19 9.96
C SER A 228 -47.70 -50.57 8.76
N THR A 229 -46.55 -49.97 9.07
CA THR A 229 -45.21 -50.37 8.53
C THR A 229 -45.04 -50.80 7.05
N SER A 230 -44.30 -49.99 6.29
CA SER A 230 -43.10 -50.47 5.58
C SER A 230 -42.01 -49.38 5.56
N SER A 231 -40.74 -49.79 5.64
CA SER A 231 -39.65 -48.91 6.07
C SER A 231 -38.95 -48.17 4.93
N LEU A 232 -38.94 -46.83 4.99
CA LEU A 232 -37.95 -46.00 4.31
C LEU A 232 -36.96 -45.47 5.35
N ARG A 233 -35.70 -45.95 5.29
CA ARG A 233 -34.65 -45.58 6.24
C ARG A 233 -34.35 -44.09 6.16
N GLY A 234 -34.58 -43.35 7.24
CA GLY A 234 -33.91 -42.08 7.48
C GLY A 234 -32.40 -42.32 7.62
N LYS A 235 -31.58 -41.37 7.12
CA LYS A 235 -30.16 -41.34 7.47
C LYS A 235 -30.05 -40.79 8.90
N GLU A 236 -29.77 -41.67 9.86
CA GLU A 236 -29.29 -41.22 11.17
C GLU A 236 -28.00 -40.42 10.96
N VAL A 237 -27.95 -39.20 11.52
CA VAL A 237 -26.70 -38.46 11.66
C VAL A 237 -25.96 -39.10 12.83
N LEU A 238 -25.03 -40.00 12.52
CA LEU A 238 -24.11 -40.60 13.48
C LEU A 238 -23.39 -39.47 14.24
N ARG A 239 -23.62 -39.36 15.55
CA ARG A 239 -22.90 -38.39 16.38
C ARG A 239 -21.41 -38.78 16.48
N PRO A 240 -20.49 -37.81 16.57
CA PRO A 240 -19.12 -38.06 17.01
C PRO A 240 -19.11 -38.70 18.40
N ASN A 241 -18.47 -39.86 18.52
CA ASN A 241 -18.16 -40.45 19.82
C ASN A 241 -16.73 -40.06 20.20
N TYR A 242 -16.59 -39.06 21.07
CA TYR A 242 -15.27 -38.62 21.52
C TYR A 242 -14.72 -39.56 22.60
N PRO A 243 -13.41 -39.87 22.60
CA PRO A 243 -12.79 -40.59 23.71
C PRO A 243 -12.89 -39.77 25.01
N ALA A 244 -13.08 -40.46 26.13
CA ALA A 244 -13.22 -39.85 27.46
C ALA A 244 -11.86 -39.33 28.01
N LEU A 245 -11.35 -38.25 27.43
CA LEU A 245 -10.12 -37.57 27.82
C LEU A 245 -10.42 -36.36 28.72
N THR A 246 -10.80 -36.62 29.98
CA THR A 246 -11.06 -35.58 30.99
C THR A 246 -9.80 -35.18 31.76
N ILE A 247 -8.82 -34.59 31.07
CA ILE A 247 -7.69 -33.92 31.73
C ILE A 247 -8.07 -32.49 32.13
N ASN A 248 -7.64 -32.07 33.32
CA ASN A 248 -7.77 -30.68 33.78
C ASN A 248 -6.40 -29.99 33.86
N ARG A 249 -6.41 -28.65 33.97
CA ARG A 249 -5.18 -27.85 33.98
C ARG A 249 -4.28 -28.14 35.18
N GLY A 250 -4.85 -28.37 36.36
CA GLY A 250 -4.09 -28.67 37.58
C GLY A 250 -3.33 -29.97 37.46
N THR A 251 -4.03 -31.06 37.14
CA THR A 251 -3.42 -32.40 36.98
C THR A 251 -2.35 -32.41 35.89
N PHE A 252 -2.59 -31.72 34.77
CA PHE A 252 -1.59 -31.61 33.71
C PHE A 252 -0.31 -30.89 34.18
N LEU A 253 -0.44 -29.78 34.91
CA LEU A 253 0.72 -29.03 35.43
C LEU A 253 1.47 -29.80 36.52
N GLU A 254 0.77 -30.59 37.34
CA GLU A 254 1.38 -31.51 38.30
C GLU A 254 2.21 -32.61 37.61
N ASP A 255 1.66 -33.23 36.55
CA ASP A 255 2.39 -34.22 35.74
C ASP A 255 3.60 -33.61 35.02
N VAL A 256 3.48 -32.38 34.49
CA VAL A 256 4.59 -31.62 33.91
C VAL A 256 5.68 -31.34 34.95
N LYS A 257 5.30 -30.91 36.15
CA LYS A 257 6.26 -30.65 37.24
C LYS A 257 6.99 -31.92 37.65
N LYS A 258 6.26 -33.01 37.86
CA LYS A 258 6.80 -34.35 38.18
C LYS A 258 7.75 -34.86 37.09
N ALA A 259 7.43 -34.65 35.80
CA ALA A 259 8.30 -35.05 34.69
C ALA A 259 9.65 -34.30 34.70
N HIS A 260 9.66 -33.00 35.03
CA HIS A 260 10.89 -32.21 35.17
C HIS A 260 11.71 -32.61 36.41
N GLU A 261 11.05 -32.79 37.57
CA GLU A 261 11.71 -33.19 38.82
C GLU A 261 12.37 -34.58 38.71
N THR A 262 11.65 -35.55 38.15
CA THR A 262 12.14 -36.94 37.98
C THR A 262 13.03 -37.13 36.75
N LYS A 263 13.02 -36.17 35.82
CA LYS A 263 13.57 -36.26 34.46
C LYS A 263 13.01 -37.44 33.64
N GLN A 264 11.85 -37.99 34.02
CA GLN A 264 11.17 -39.07 33.32
C GLN A 264 9.98 -38.53 32.52
N TYR A 265 10.14 -38.48 31.19
CA TYR A 265 9.15 -37.88 30.27
C TYR A 265 8.25 -38.92 29.58
N GLY A 266 8.13 -40.12 30.15
CA GLY A 266 7.35 -41.22 29.57
C GLY A 266 5.85 -40.90 29.45
N ASP A 267 5.27 -40.39 30.53
CA ASP A 267 3.85 -40.02 30.58
C ASP A 267 3.56 -38.81 29.68
N MET A 268 4.44 -37.80 29.69
CA MET A 268 4.34 -36.64 28.77
C MET A 268 4.43 -37.07 27.30
N LYS A 269 5.38 -37.94 26.94
CA LYS A 269 5.49 -38.50 25.58
C LYS A 269 4.19 -39.19 25.16
N LYS A 270 3.57 -39.97 26.05
CA LYS A 270 2.30 -40.66 25.80
C LYS A 270 1.16 -39.64 25.63
N PHE A 271 1.01 -38.70 26.57
CA PHE A 271 0.01 -37.64 26.53
C PHE A 271 0.04 -36.83 25.23
N TYR A 272 1.20 -36.31 24.82
CA TYR A 272 1.31 -35.51 23.60
C TYR A 272 1.09 -36.32 22.32
N PHE A 273 1.39 -37.63 22.32
CA PHE A 273 1.05 -38.50 21.21
C PHE A 273 -0.46 -38.73 21.13
N GLU A 274 -1.06 -39.25 22.21
CA GLU A 274 -2.48 -39.64 22.26
C GLU A 274 -3.41 -38.43 22.08
N THR A 275 -3.08 -37.27 22.67
CA THR A 275 -3.89 -36.04 22.52
C THR A 275 -3.95 -35.58 21.06
N PHE A 276 -2.84 -35.67 20.33
CA PHE A 276 -2.70 -35.11 18.98
C PHE A 276 -2.81 -36.15 17.86
N GLU A 277 -2.97 -37.45 18.17
CA GLU A 277 -3.10 -38.53 17.18
C GLU A 277 -4.38 -38.45 16.31
N SER A 278 -5.42 -37.75 16.79
CA SER A 278 -6.64 -37.53 16.01
C SER A 278 -7.25 -36.15 16.28
N TYR A 279 -7.97 -35.60 15.30
CA TYR A 279 -8.76 -34.38 15.52
C TYR A 279 -9.86 -34.59 16.59
N ALA A 280 -10.36 -35.81 16.76
CA ALA A 280 -11.34 -36.15 17.79
C ALA A 280 -10.73 -36.10 19.20
N ASN A 281 -9.48 -36.54 19.37
CA ASN A 281 -8.76 -36.51 20.66
C ASN A 281 -8.41 -35.08 21.05
N ILE A 282 -7.99 -34.25 20.08
CA ILE A 282 -7.77 -32.81 20.26
C ILE A 282 -9.07 -32.13 20.71
N CYS A 283 -10.19 -32.42 20.04
CA CYS A 283 -11.49 -31.86 20.43
C CYS A 283 -11.94 -32.37 21.81
N ALA A 284 -11.82 -33.67 22.12
CA ALA A 284 -12.15 -34.22 23.43
C ALA A 284 -11.40 -33.52 24.58
N THR A 285 -10.10 -33.25 24.34
CA THR A 285 -9.22 -32.60 25.31
C THR A 285 -9.57 -31.12 25.50
N PHE A 286 -9.62 -30.34 24.41
CA PHE A 286 -9.65 -28.88 24.48
C PHE A 286 -11.04 -28.24 24.33
N LYS A 287 -12.05 -28.92 23.77
CA LYS A 287 -13.41 -28.36 23.60
C LYS A 287 -14.09 -28.22 24.96
N ARG A 288 -14.78 -27.10 25.23
CA ARG A 288 -15.46 -26.85 26.52
C ARG A 288 -16.65 -27.78 26.75
N SER A 289 -17.41 -28.07 25.69
CA SER A 289 -18.53 -29.03 25.71
C SER A 289 -18.45 -29.92 24.46
N PRO A 290 -18.40 -31.26 24.61
CA PRO A 290 -18.34 -32.19 23.48
C PRO A 290 -19.51 -32.03 22.49
N ASP A 291 -20.73 -31.88 23.01
CA ASP A 291 -21.98 -31.81 22.24
C ASP A 291 -22.22 -30.49 21.48
N MET A 292 -21.35 -29.49 21.63
CA MET A 292 -21.46 -28.23 20.87
C MET A 292 -21.12 -28.46 19.38
N ASP A 293 -22.15 -28.66 18.56
CA ASP A 293 -22.06 -28.53 17.10
C ASP A 293 -22.11 -27.04 16.70
N GLY A 294 -21.56 -26.72 15.53
CA GLY A 294 -21.39 -25.37 15.05
C GLY A 294 -20.27 -24.60 15.75
N ALA A 295 -20.21 -23.30 15.44
CA ALA A 295 -19.17 -22.37 15.91
C ALA A 295 -19.72 -20.95 15.98
N GLN A 296 -19.25 -20.17 16.95
CA GLN A 296 -19.50 -18.74 17.04
C GLN A 296 -18.29 -17.99 16.49
N ALA A 297 -18.51 -16.84 15.85
CA ALA A 297 -17.42 -16.02 15.32
C ALA A 297 -16.48 -15.53 16.45
N ASP A 298 -17.06 -15.09 17.56
CA ASP A 298 -16.34 -14.51 18.71
C ASP A 298 -15.90 -15.54 19.76
N ASP A 299 -16.28 -16.81 19.62
CA ASP A 299 -15.92 -17.87 20.55
C ASP A 299 -15.61 -19.20 19.85
N HIS A 300 -14.35 -19.61 19.94
CA HIS A 300 -13.87 -20.90 19.46
C HIS A 300 -14.34 -22.09 20.32
N GLY A 301 -14.85 -21.85 21.53
CA GLY A 301 -15.42 -22.89 22.40
C GLY A 301 -14.38 -23.84 23.01
N LEU A 302 -13.15 -23.34 23.26
CA LEU A 302 -12.03 -24.13 23.80
C LEU A 302 -11.68 -23.73 25.24
N LYS A 303 -11.03 -24.63 25.96
CA LYS A 303 -10.45 -24.45 27.29
C LYS A 303 -9.11 -23.71 27.17
N THR A 304 -9.13 -22.41 26.90
CA THR A 304 -7.94 -21.60 26.56
C THR A 304 -6.81 -21.74 27.60
N GLU A 305 -7.13 -21.70 28.89
CA GLU A 305 -6.18 -21.91 29.99
C GLU A 305 -5.41 -23.24 29.91
N LEU A 306 -6.11 -24.33 29.57
CA LEU A 306 -5.49 -25.65 29.39
C LEU A 306 -4.66 -25.68 28.11
N LEU A 307 -5.18 -25.12 27.01
CA LEU A 307 -4.50 -25.04 25.72
C LEU A 307 -3.15 -24.31 25.84
N TYR A 308 -3.13 -23.15 26.48
CA TYR A 308 -1.93 -22.35 26.72
C TYR A 308 -0.95 -23.09 27.63
N SER A 309 -1.42 -23.68 28.73
CA SER A 309 -0.58 -24.48 29.63
C SER A 309 0.10 -25.66 28.91
N VAL A 310 -0.61 -26.35 28.03
CA VAL A 310 -0.07 -27.45 27.21
C VAL A 310 0.94 -26.93 26.19
N HIS A 311 0.64 -25.86 25.47
CA HIS A 311 1.58 -25.30 24.48
C HIS A 311 2.79 -24.61 25.10
N ASP A 312 2.73 -24.06 26.31
CA ASP A 312 3.92 -23.52 26.97
C ASP A 312 4.80 -24.64 27.50
N SER A 313 4.21 -25.64 28.16
CA SER A 313 4.94 -26.78 28.72
C SER A 313 5.75 -27.52 27.65
N ILE A 314 5.24 -27.67 26.42
CA ILE A 314 5.98 -28.38 25.37
C ILE A 314 7.26 -27.67 24.94
N ARG A 315 7.40 -26.35 25.16
CA ARG A 315 8.62 -25.58 24.80
C ARG A 315 9.85 -26.11 25.53
N GLU A 316 9.70 -26.46 26.80
CA GLU A 316 10.79 -26.88 27.70
C GLU A 316 11.04 -28.40 27.66
N MET A 317 10.13 -29.16 27.02
CA MET A 317 10.23 -30.61 26.92
C MET A 317 11.41 -31.08 26.04
N PRO A 318 12.00 -32.26 26.33
CA PRO A 318 13.03 -32.84 25.48
C PRO A 318 12.54 -33.17 24.06
N SER A 319 13.47 -33.18 23.10
CA SER A 319 13.19 -33.46 21.68
C SER A 319 12.49 -34.79 21.39
N VAL A 320 12.56 -35.77 22.31
CA VAL A 320 11.79 -37.03 22.22
C VAL A 320 10.28 -36.76 22.34
N VAL A 321 9.86 -35.85 23.21
CA VAL A 321 8.46 -35.45 23.35
C VAL A 321 8.00 -34.69 22.11
N HIS A 322 8.82 -33.74 21.61
CA HIS A 322 8.53 -33.01 20.35
C HIS A 322 8.31 -33.97 19.17
N LYS A 323 9.16 -34.99 19.02
CA LYS A 323 9.00 -36.02 17.97
C LYS A 323 7.69 -36.81 18.10
N ASN A 324 7.22 -37.08 19.32
CA ASN A 324 5.97 -37.81 19.54
C ASN A 324 4.73 -36.92 19.34
N PHE A 325 4.79 -35.65 19.74
CA PHE A 325 3.81 -34.62 19.34
C PHE A 325 3.68 -34.53 17.82
N LEU A 326 4.79 -34.34 17.11
CA LEU A 326 4.79 -34.26 15.63
C LEU A 326 4.26 -35.55 14.98
N LYS A 327 4.59 -36.72 15.53
CA LYS A 327 4.03 -38.00 15.07
C LYS A 327 2.51 -38.06 15.26
N GLY A 328 1.99 -37.60 16.40
CA GLY A 328 0.55 -37.46 16.64
C GLY A 328 -0.10 -36.57 15.59
N VAL A 329 0.43 -35.35 15.39
CA VAL A 329 -0.07 -34.40 14.37
C VAL A 329 -0.09 -35.03 12.97
N ILE A 330 0.96 -35.76 12.56
CA ILE A 330 0.97 -36.52 11.30
C ILE A 330 -0.18 -37.53 11.25
N ASN A 331 -0.36 -38.36 12.28
CA ASN A 331 -1.46 -39.33 12.35
C ASN A 331 -2.84 -38.66 12.20
N SER A 332 -3.05 -37.49 12.83
CA SER A 332 -4.34 -36.78 12.75
C SER A 332 -4.69 -36.29 11.34
N MET A 333 -3.68 -35.91 10.55
CA MET A 333 -3.86 -35.47 9.17
C MET A 333 -4.09 -36.63 8.19
N LEU A 334 -3.67 -37.85 8.53
CA LEU A 334 -3.80 -39.05 7.69
C LEU A 334 -5.14 -39.78 7.85
N GLN A 335 -6.07 -39.27 8.66
CA GLN A 335 -7.33 -39.97 8.95
C GLN A 335 -8.32 -39.90 7.78
N GLU A 336 -8.60 -41.05 7.16
CA GLU A 336 -9.63 -41.18 6.14
C GLU A 336 -11.03 -41.21 6.77
N LYS A 337 -11.74 -40.06 6.72
CA LYS A 337 -13.13 -39.85 7.19
C LYS A 337 -13.32 -39.94 8.73
N PRO A 338 -12.74 -39.00 9.50
CA PRO A 338 -12.98 -38.93 10.94
C PRO A 338 -14.45 -38.56 11.24
N ASN A 339 -15.08 -39.25 12.20
CA ASN A 339 -16.44 -38.94 12.67
C ASN A 339 -16.39 -37.71 13.60
N LEU A 340 -16.72 -36.53 13.06
CA LEU A 340 -16.55 -35.22 13.70
C LEU A 340 -17.75 -34.31 13.41
N PHE A 341 -17.98 -33.30 14.26
CA PHE A 341 -18.88 -32.21 13.92
C PHE A 341 -18.24 -31.29 12.88
N SER A 342 -19.11 -30.54 12.18
CA SER A 342 -18.77 -29.70 11.03
C SER A 342 -17.54 -28.80 11.24
N LYS A 343 -17.39 -28.20 12.43
CA LYS A 343 -16.32 -27.23 12.76
C LYS A 343 -15.20 -27.77 13.65
N ASP A 344 -15.20 -29.05 13.99
CA ASP A 344 -14.16 -29.65 14.84
C ASP A 344 -12.78 -29.71 14.15
N LYS A 345 -12.74 -29.96 12.84
CA LYS A 345 -11.48 -29.92 12.06
C LYS A 345 -10.83 -28.53 12.16
N VAL A 346 -11.63 -27.47 12.08
CA VAL A 346 -11.16 -26.08 12.22
C VAL A 346 -10.60 -25.83 13.62
N ARG A 347 -11.31 -26.27 14.67
CA ARG A 347 -10.85 -26.19 16.07
C ARG A 347 -9.52 -26.91 16.27
N ALA A 348 -9.39 -28.13 15.75
CA ALA A 348 -8.19 -28.92 15.91
C ALA A 348 -6.99 -28.31 15.18
N LEU A 349 -7.18 -27.75 13.98
CA LEU A 349 -6.12 -27.02 13.26
C LEU A 349 -5.74 -25.70 13.95
N PHE A 350 -6.73 -24.96 14.48
CA PHE A 350 -6.51 -23.75 15.28
C PHE A 350 -5.70 -24.04 16.55
N VAL A 351 -5.95 -25.19 17.21
CA VAL A 351 -5.13 -25.69 18.32
C VAL A 351 -3.71 -26.04 17.85
N ILE A 352 -3.57 -26.91 16.84
CA ILE A 352 -2.24 -27.38 16.38
C ILE A 352 -1.32 -26.21 16.02
N LEU A 353 -1.81 -25.22 15.28
CA LEU A 353 -1.00 -24.09 14.79
C LEU A 353 -0.37 -23.24 15.92
N GLN A 354 -0.91 -23.28 17.14
CA GLN A 354 -0.38 -22.53 18.29
C GLN A 354 0.85 -23.19 18.93
N SER A 355 1.26 -24.39 18.49
CA SER A 355 2.35 -25.16 19.13
C SER A 355 3.74 -24.59 18.86
N PRO A 356 4.57 -24.34 19.90
CA PRO A 356 5.91 -23.78 19.73
C PRO A 356 6.94 -24.74 19.13
N VAL A 357 6.62 -26.02 18.98
CA VAL A 357 7.47 -26.99 18.27
C VAL A 357 7.75 -26.52 16.84
N PHE A 358 6.83 -25.75 16.24
CA PHE A 358 6.94 -25.25 14.88
C PHE A 358 8.02 -24.18 14.62
N LEU A 359 8.71 -23.68 15.66
CA LEU A 359 9.91 -22.84 15.49
C LEU A 359 11.14 -23.65 15.06
N THR A 360 11.11 -24.96 15.24
CA THR A 360 12.26 -25.82 14.92
C THR A 360 12.22 -26.28 13.47
N GLN A 361 13.32 -26.10 12.73
CA GLN A 361 13.42 -26.46 11.31
C GLN A 361 13.12 -27.95 11.04
N SER A 362 13.38 -28.83 12.01
CA SER A 362 13.03 -30.26 11.95
C SER A 362 11.53 -30.55 11.89
N SER A 363 10.68 -29.60 12.31
CA SER A 363 9.22 -29.69 12.24
C SER A 363 8.63 -29.22 10.90
N TYR A 364 9.40 -28.52 10.07
CA TYR A 364 8.88 -27.74 8.93
C TYR A 364 8.13 -28.58 7.89
N THR A 365 8.52 -29.84 7.68
CA THR A 365 7.76 -30.77 6.82
C THR A 365 6.34 -30.98 7.36
N VAL A 366 6.18 -31.15 8.67
CA VAL A 366 4.86 -31.30 9.32
C VAL A 366 4.09 -29.99 9.27
N LEU A 367 4.75 -28.86 9.58
CA LEU A 367 4.15 -27.53 9.51
C LEU A 367 3.57 -27.25 8.12
N ALA A 368 4.32 -27.56 7.04
CA ALA A 368 3.83 -27.36 5.68
C ALA A 368 2.51 -28.12 5.41
N HIS A 369 2.37 -29.35 5.91
CA HIS A 369 1.13 -30.14 5.79
C HIS A 369 -0.01 -29.62 6.68
N VAL A 370 0.28 -29.07 7.87
CA VAL A 370 -0.70 -28.39 8.72
C VAL A 370 -1.23 -27.13 8.02
N LEU A 371 -0.33 -26.27 7.52
CA LEU A 371 -0.68 -25.07 6.77
C LEU A 371 -1.51 -25.41 5.52
N ARG A 372 -1.18 -26.51 4.82
CA ARG A 372 -1.98 -27.02 3.70
C ARG A 372 -3.37 -27.46 4.13
N SER A 373 -3.48 -28.17 5.24
CA SER A 373 -4.76 -28.62 5.80
C SER A 373 -5.69 -27.46 6.18
N ILE A 374 -5.13 -26.30 6.57
CA ILE A 374 -5.85 -25.03 6.78
C ILE A 374 -6.33 -24.46 5.44
N ILE A 375 -5.46 -24.41 4.43
CA ILE A 375 -5.79 -23.85 3.10
C ILE A 375 -6.81 -24.70 2.31
N GLU A 376 -6.92 -25.99 2.62
CA GLU A 376 -7.93 -26.92 2.07
C GLU A 376 -9.27 -26.91 2.84
N LEU A 377 -9.47 -25.99 3.80
CA LEU A 377 -10.78 -25.70 4.41
C LEU A 377 -11.68 -24.89 3.45
N ASP A 378 -12.99 -24.84 3.77
CA ASP A 378 -13.94 -24.03 3.00
C ASP A 378 -13.85 -22.52 3.34
N ASN A 379 -14.47 -21.67 2.50
CA ASN A 379 -14.41 -20.22 2.67
C ASN A 379 -15.01 -19.75 4.02
N GLY A 380 -16.03 -20.46 4.54
CA GLY A 380 -16.68 -20.13 5.81
C GLY A 380 -15.80 -20.50 7.01
N ASP A 381 -15.06 -21.60 6.92
CA ASP A 381 -14.03 -21.98 7.88
C ASP A 381 -12.85 -21.00 7.87
N HIS A 382 -12.47 -20.45 6.72
CA HIS A 382 -11.49 -19.36 6.66
C HIS A 382 -12.00 -18.08 7.34
N GLN A 383 -13.27 -17.69 7.14
CA GLN A 383 -13.86 -16.57 7.89
C GLN A 383 -13.90 -16.83 9.40
N LEU A 384 -14.20 -18.07 9.79
CA LEU A 384 -14.22 -18.48 11.19
C LEU A 384 -12.81 -18.39 11.82
N LEU A 385 -11.76 -18.81 11.10
CA LEU A 385 -10.37 -18.63 11.54
C LEU A 385 -9.98 -17.15 11.66
N VAL A 386 -10.38 -16.29 10.72
CA VAL A 386 -10.19 -14.83 10.83
C VAL A 386 -10.82 -14.30 12.12
N CYS A 387 -12.03 -14.76 12.46
CA CYS A 387 -12.73 -14.34 13.67
C CYS A 387 -12.18 -14.94 14.97
N TRP A 388 -11.52 -16.10 14.92
CA TRP A 388 -10.87 -16.72 16.09
C TRP A 388 -9.44 -16.22 16.34
N PHE A 389 -8.68 -15.90 15.30
CA PHE A 389 -7.33 -15.37 15.49
C PHE A 389 -7.35 -13.98 16.17
N ARG A 390 -8.40 -13.17 15.99
CA ARG A 390 -8.57 -11.88 16.67
C ARG A 390 -8.86 -12.00 18.18
N THR A 391 -9.23 -13.18 18.68
CA THR A 391 -9.49 -13.42 20.11
C THR A 391 -8.25 -13.92 20.88
N LEU A 392 -7.12 -14.14 20.19
CA LEU A 392 -5.87 -14.55 20.81
C LEU A 392 -5.18 -13.40 21.55
N GLU A 393 -4.46 -13.73 22.62
CA GLU A 393 -3.50 -12.83 23.23
C GLU A 393 -2.47 -12.33 22.19
N VAL A 394 -2.11 -11.04 22.27
CA VAL A 394 -1.15 -10.40 21.37
C VAL A 394 0.17 -11.18 21.26
N ALA A 395 0.66 -11.73 22.37
CA ALA A 395 1.88 -12.55 22.40
C ALA A 395 1.75 -13.85 21.57
N ARG A 396 0.59 -14.52 21.62
CA ARG A 396 0.29 -15.73 20.84
C ARG A 396 0.14 -15.39 19.36
N PHE A 397 -0.58 -14.31 19.05
CA PHE A 397 -0.78 -13.88 17.67
C PHE A 397 0.56 -13.52 16.99
N ARG A 398 1.36 -12.65 17.64
CA ARG A 398 2.74 -12.30 17.23
C ARG A 398 3.60 -13.55 17.01
N PHE A 399 3.52 -14.52 17.93
CA PHE A 399 4.29 -15.75 17.86
C PHE A 399 3.97 -16.58 16.61
N ILE A 400 2.69 -16.70 16.23
CA ILE A 400 2.28 -17.42 15.02
C ILE A 400 2.77 -16.70 13.76
N VAL A 401 2.59 -15.38 13.69
CA VAL A 401 3.10 -14.55 12.58
C VAL A 401 4.62 -14.70 12.44
N SER A 402 5.35 -14.67 13.55
CA SER A 402 6.81 -14.80 13.59
C SER A 402 7.29 -16.15 13.06
N PHE A 403 6.76 -17.30 13.53
CA PHE A 403 7.28 -18.60 13.06
C PHE A 403 6.87 -18.93 11.63
N ILE A 404 5.71 -18.47 11.15
CA ILE A 404 5.32 -18.64 9.73
C ILE A 404 6.23 -17.79 8.84
N THR A 405 6.58 -16.58 9.28
CA THR A 405 7.54 -15.71 8.58
C THR A 405 8.94 -16.32 8.57
N GLN A 406 9.41 -16.88 9.69
CA GLN A 406 10.67 -17.60 9.78
C GLN A 406 10.69 -18.87 8.89
N PHE A 407 9.60 -19.62 8.84
CA PHE A 407 9.43 -20.75 7.92
C PHE A 407 9.57 -20.30 6.46
N LEU A 408 8.95 -19.18 6.09
CA LEU A 408 9.06 -18.59 4.75
C LEU A 408 10.51 -18.15 4.44
N THR A 409 11.18 -17.44 5.35
CA THR A 409 12.58 -16.99 5.18
C THR A 409 13.52 -18.17 4.98
N VAL A 410 13.52 -19.14 5.90
CA VAL A 410 14.36 -20.34 5.83
C VAL A 410 14.00 -21.21 4.63
N ARG A 411 12.76 -21.16 4.13
CA ARG A 411 12.36 -21.89 2.93
C ARG A 411 12.80 -21.21 1.64
N GLN A 412 12.78 -19.88 1.59
CA GLN A 412 13.25 -19.09 0.47
C GLN A 412 14.78 -19.10 0.37
N PHE A 413 15.46 -19.03 1.53
CA PHE A 413 16.90 -19.00 1.68
C PHE A 413 17.37 -20.19 2.55
N PRO A 414 17.34 -21.43 2.02
CA PRO A 414 17.64 -22.62 2.79
C PRO A 414 19.11 -22.70 3.21
N PRO A 415 19.41 -23.16 4.44
CA PRO A 415 20.79 -23.38 4.88
C PRO A 415 21.47 -24.49 4.06
N LEU A 416 22.80 -24.45 4.04
CA LEU A 416 23.65 -25.38 3.27
C LEU A 416 23.59 -26.83 3.76
N ASP A 417 22.96 -27.11 4.90
CA ASP A 417 22.88 -28.43 5.54
C ASP A 417 22.02 -29.47 4.78
N ARG A 418 21.28 -29.05 3.75
CA ARG A 418 20.35 -29.88 2.95
C ARG A 418 19.30 -30.64 3.77
N SER A 419 18.99 -30.19 4.98
CA SER A 419 18.00 -30.81 5.87
C SER A 419 16.55 -30.67 5.37
N LEU A 420 16.29 -29.70 4.48
CA LEU A 420 14.98 -29.47 3.88
C LEU A 420 14.84 -30.15 2.50
N PRO A 421 13.63 -30.62 2.12
CA PRO A 421 13.42 -31.23 0.81
C PRO A 421 13.72 -30.26 -0.36
N PRO A 422 14.25 -30.75 -1.50
CA PRO A 422 14.58 -29.92 -2.66
C PRO A 422 13.42 -29.04 -3.15
N LEU A 423 13.75 -27.82 -3.59
CA LEU A 423 12.75 -26.79 -3.93
C LEU A 423 11.70 -27.26 -4.94
N ASN A 424 12.10 -28.04 -5.94
CA ASN A 424 11.22 -28.61 -6.96
C ASN A 424 10.13 -29.55 -6.42
N LYS A 425 10.41 -30.34 -5.37
CA LYS A 425 9.45 -31.28 -4.75
C LYS A 425 8.49 -30.62 -3.76
N SER A 426 8.81 -29.41 -3.32
CA SER A 426 8.08 -28.67 -2.28
C SER A 426 7.90 -27.20 -2.66
N ARG A 427 7.64 -26.94 -3.95
CA ARG A 427 7.26 -25.61 -4.48
C ARG A 427 6.00 -25.07 -3.83
N TRP A 428 5.07 -25.95 -3.43
CA TRP A 428 3.80 -25.60 -2.81
C TRP A 428 3.93 -25.05 -1.38
N TRP A 429 5.08 -25.18 -0.71
CA TRP A 429 5.27 -24.73 0.68
C TRP A 429 5.10 -23.21 0.84
N ILE A 430 5.77 -22.43 0.01
CA ILE A 430 5.75 -20.96 0.06
C ILE A 430 4.33 -20.40 -0.24
N PRO A 431 3.65 -20.77 -1.34
CA PRO A 431 2.28 -20.32 -1.61
C PRO A 431 1.27 -20.73 -0.54
N THR A 432 1.51 -21.85 0.16
CA THR A 432 0.62 -22.31 1.23
C THR A 432 0.81 -21.48 2.49
N ALA A 433 2.05 -21.27 2.92
CA ALA A 433 2.36 -20.49 4.12
C ALA A 433 1.98 -19.00 3.97
N THR A 434 2.22 -18.40 2.81
CA THR A 434 1.79 -17.01 2.53
C THR A 434 0.27 -16.84 2.54
N ARG A 435 -0.50 -17.82 2.07
CA ARG A 435 -1.97 -17.81 2.17
C ARG A 435 -2.47 -17.92 3.61
N VAL A 436 -1.83 -18.72 4.48
CA VAL A 436 -2.18 -18.76 5.92
C VAL A 436 -1.80 -17.45 6.61
N LEU A 437 -0.65 -16.86 6.25
CA LEU A 437 -0.24 -15.56 6.76
C LEU A 437 -1.22 -14.44 6.31
N ALA A 438 -1.84 -14.56 5.14
CA ALA A 438 -2.91 -13.65 4.70
C ALA A 438 -4.21 -13.79 5.52
N ILE A 439 -4.53 -14.98 6.05
CA ILE A 439 -5.65 -15.18 7.00
C ILE A 439 -5.35 -14.45 8.32
N LEU A 440 -4.11 -14.56 8.82
CA LEU A 440 -3.67 -13.82 10.01
C LEU A 440 -3.67 -12.30 9.75
N TYR A 441 -3.14 -11.84 8.62
CA TYR A 441 -3.16 -10.42 8.26
C TYR A 441 -4.58 -9.86 8.14
N ALA A 442 -5.52 -10.62 7.58
CA ALA A 442 -6.94 -10.27 7.56
C ALA A 442 -7.53 -10.18 8.98
N SER A 443 -7.21 -11.14 9.86
CA SER A 443 -7.61 -11.09 11.27
C SER A 443 -7.11 -9.82 11.96
N ASN A 444 -5.82 -9.49 11.81
CA ASN A 444 -5.22 -8.28 12.39
C ASN A 444 -5.82 -6.99 11.82
N SER A 445 -6.21 -7.00 10.54
CA SER A 445 -6.80 -5.84 9.85
C SER A 445 -8.31 -5.69 10.10
N SER A 446 -8.97 -6.68 10.74
CA SER A 446 -10.40 -6.68 11.03
C SER A 446 -10.77 -6.08 12.38
N ILE A 447 -9.78 -5.70 13.19
CA ILE A 447 -9.93 -5.14 14.53
C ILE A 447 -9.21 -3.78 14.61
N GLN A 448 -9.81 -2.82 15.31
CA GLN A 448 -9.27 -1.49 15.52
C GLN A 448 -9.23 -1.19 17.04
N PRO A 449 -8.05 -0.95 17.63
CA PRO A 449 -6.72 -1.04 17.03
C PRO A 449 -6.32 -2.48 16.64
N PRO A 450 -5.38 -2.66 15.70
CA PRO A 450 -4.85 -3.98 15.35
C PRO A 450 -4.09 -4.63 16.52
N LEU A 451 -4.03 -5.97 16.57
CA LEU A 451 -3.32 -6.71 17.63
C LEU A 451 -1.81 -6.48 17.59
N ILE A 452 -1.22 -6.41 16.38
CA ILE A 452 0.20 -6.15 16.14
C ILE A 452 0.38 -5.12 15.03
N SER A 453 1.54 -4.45 14.99
CA SER A 453 1.85 -3.50 13.91
C SER A 453 1.88 -4.21 12.55
N TYR A 454 1.45 -3.53 11.49
CA TYR A 454 1.55 -4.07 10.13
C TYR A 454 3.01 -4.35 9.72
N THR A 455 3.97 -3.62 10.30
CA THR A 455 5.41 -3.84 10.09
C THR A 455 5.90 -5.18 10.65
N GLU A 456 5.19 -5.79 11.61
CA GLU A 456 5.53 -7.12 12.15
C GLU A 456 5.20 -8.27 11.19
N PHE A 457 4.50 -7.99 10.08
CA PHE A 457 4.29 -8.95 8.99
C PHE A 457 5.34 -8.84 7.88
N TYR A 458 6.20 -7.83 7.89
CA TYR A 458 7.29 -7.71 6.93
C TYR A 458 8.29 -8.85 7.07
N ASN A 459 8.88 -9.25 5.96
CA ASN A 459 9.98 -10.20 5.92
C ASN A 459 11.15 -9.56 5.18
N ASP A 460 11.99 -8.83 5.90
CA ASP A 460 13.08 -8.02 5.33
C ASP A 460 14.11 -8.85 4.54
N ALA A 461 14.16 -10.18 4.77
CA ALA A 461 14.99 -11.07 3.94
C ALA A 461 14.52 -11.14 2.47
N LEU A 462 13.25 -10.80 2.19
CA LEU A 462 12.73 -10.72 0.82
C LEU A 462 13.30 -9.53 0.04
N ASP A 463 13.87 -8.53 0.72
CA ASP A 463 14.51 -7.37 0.09
C ASP A 463 15.76 -7.75 -0.73
N HIS A 464 16.30 -8.96 -0.50
CA HIS A 464 17.41 -9.56 -1.25
C HIS A 464 16.98 -10.35 -2.51
N LEU A 465 15.69 -10.40 -2.83
CA LEU A 465 15.20 -11.03 -4.06
C LEU A 465 15.42 -10.14 -5.30
N ASP A 466 15.30 -10.72 -6.50
CA ASP A 466 15.07 -9.93 -7.71
C ASP A 466 13.62 -9.38 -7.70
N LEU A 467 13.44 -8.30 -6.95
CA LEU A 467 12.16 -7.61 -6.76
C LEU A 467 11.54 -7.14 -8.10
N ILE A 468 12.36 -6.93 -9.13
CA ILE A 468 11.91 -6.46 -10.44
C ILE A 468 11.39 -7.63 -11.27
N GLN A 469 12.02 -8.80 -11.18
CA GLN A 469 11.46 -10.03 -11.73
C GLN A 469 10.18 -10.45 -11.02
N GLU A 470 10.11 -10.38 -9.69
CA GLU A 470 8.90 -10.60 -8.90
C GLU A 470 7.73 -9.70 -9.36
N TYR A 471 7.97 -8.39 -9.42
CA TYR A 471 6.98 -7.42 -9.86
C TYR A 471 6.51 -7.66 -11.32
N ARG A 472 7.42 -8.01 -12.23
CA ARG A 472 7.07 -8.37 -13.62
C ARG A 472 6.23 -9.64 -13.70
N SER A 473 6.53 -10.66 -12.89
CA SER A 473 5.73 -11.88 -12.81
C SER A 473 4.34 -11.60 -12.27
N TRP A 474 4.20 -10.76 -11.23
CA TRP A 474 2.90 -10.30 -10.72
C TRP A 474 2.11 -9.45 -11.73
N GLN A 475 2.78 -8.62 -12.54
CA GLN A 475 2.15 -7.83 -13.60
C GLN A 475 1.72 -8.65 -14.84
N MET A 476 2.18 -9.90 -15.01
CA MET A 476 1.86 -10.72 -16.19
C MET A 476 1.59 -12.19 -15.82
N PRO A 477 0.57 -12.48 -14.98
CA PRO A 477 0.31 -13.83 -14.48
C PRO A 477 0.03 -14.85 -15.60
N GLU A 478 -0.49 -14.42 -16.74
CA GLU A 478 -0.72 -15.30 -17.91
C GLU A 478 0.58 -15.80 -18.58
N LYS A 479 1.69 -15.06 -18.45
CA LYS A 479 3.00 -15.45 -18.99
C LYS A 479 3.84 -16.23 -17.99
N TYR A 480 3.57 -16.03 -16.70
CA TYR A 480 4.33 -16.58 -15.59
C TYR A 480 3.36 -17.34 -14.68
N ASP A 481 3.16 -18.63 -14.96
CA ASP A 481 2.39 -19.57 -14.10
C ASP A 481 3.16 -19.90 -12.82
N THR A 482 3.48 -18.86 -12.05
CA THR A 482 4.39 -18.87 -10.92
C THR A 482 3.90 -17.91 -9.85
N PHE A 483 3.96 -18.38 -8.60
CA PHE A 483 3.79 -17.55 -7.41
C PHE A 483 4.73 -16.34 -7.43
N SER A 484 4.27 -15.21 -6.87
CA SER A 484 5.11 -14.04 -6.59
C SER A 484 4.74 -13.43 -5.23
N TYR A 485 5.73 -12.95 -4.48
CA TYR A 485 5.54 -12.21 -3.24
C TYR A 485 4.88 -10.84 -3.45
N CYS A 486 4.92 -10.26 -4.65
CA CYS A 486 4.16 -9.05 -4.98
C CYS A 486 2.63 -9.28 -4.95
N GLN A 487 2.17 -10.55 -4.99
CA GLN A 487 0.80 -10.88 -4.65
C GLN A 487 0.50 -10.59 -3.17
N TYR A 488 1.44 -10.73 -2.24
CA TYR A 488 1.22 -10.59 -0.79
C TYR A 488 1.97 -9.36 -0.24
N PRO A 489 1.58 -8.13 -0.63
CA PRO A 489 2.38 -6.93 -0.38
C PRO A 489 2.51 -6.57 1.11
N PHE A 490 1.67 -7.12 1.99
CA PHE A 490 1.85 -6.94 3.44
C PHE A 490 3.13 -7.62 3.98
N MET A 491 3.73 -8.54 3.22
CA MET A 491 5.01 -9.19 3.58
C MET A 491 6.24 -8.43 3.08
N LEU A 492 6.08 -7.56 2.09
CA LEU A 492 7.19 -6.80 1.51
C LEU A 492 7.46 -5.57 2.38
N SER A 493 8.72 -5.34 2.74
CA SER A 493 9.11 -4.15 3.47
C SER A 493 8.83 -2.88 2.64
N ILE A 494 8.74 -1.73 3.31
CA ILE A 494 8.68 -0.44 2.60
C ILE A 494 9.94 -0.19 1.75
N VAL A 495 11.09 -0.76 2.11
CA VAL A 495 12.34 -0.66 1.34
C VAL A 495 12.22 -1.42 0.01
N ALA A 496 11.70 -2.65 0.04
CA ALA A 496 11.42 -3.43 -1.17
C ALA A 496 10.37 -2.75 -2.07
N LYS A 497 9.27 -2.26 -1.49
CA LYS A 497 8.23 -1.55 -2.26
C LYS A 497 8.74 -0.27 -2.91
N ARG A 498 9.53 0.51 -2.17
CA ARG A 498 10.23 1.69 -2.70
C ARG A 498 11.15 1.31 -3.85
N HIS A 499 11.96 0.25 -3.71
CA HIS A 499 12.84 -0.20 -4.78
C HIS A 499 12.06 -0.55 -6.06
N ILE A 500 10.95 -1.29 -5.94
CA ILE A 500 10.07 -1.60 -7.08
C ILE A 500 9.51 -0.32 -7.70
N LEU A 501 8.99 0.61 -6.89
CA LEU A 501 8.42 1.87 -7.34
C LEU A 501 9.46 2.75 -8.08
N THR A 502 10.67 2.88 -7.53
CA THR A 502 11.78 3.62 -8.14
C THR A 502 12.20 2.98 -9.46
N LYS A 503 12.31 1.65 -9.55
CA LYS A 503 12.68 0.97 -10.81
C LYS A 503 11.57 0.95 -11.86
N ASP A 504 10.31 0.93 -11.46
CA ASP A 504 9.17 1.14 -12.36
C ASP A 504 9.17 2.58 -12.89
N ALA A 505 9.44 3.58 -12.04
CA ALA A 505 9.59 4.98 -12.43
C ALA A 505 10.78 5.19 -13.40
N GLU A 506 11.97 4.67 -13.10
CA GLU A 506 13.14 4.71 -14.01
C GLU A 506 12.80 4.11 -15.39
N GLN A 507 12.15 2.93 -15.42
CA GLN A 507 11.75 2.30 -16.68
C GLN A 507 10.73 3.15 -17.45
N GLN A 508 9.75 3.74 -16.77
CA GLN A 508 8.79 4.67 -17.38
C GLN A 508 9.47 5.96 -17.87
N MET A 509 10.47 6.50 -17.16
CA MET A 509 11.29 7.62 -17.60
C MET A 509 12.06 7.29 -18.88
N ILE A 510 12.78 6.16 -18.93
CA ILE A 510 13.52 5.70 -20.12
C ILE A 510 12.58 5.56 -21.32
N LEU A 511 11.39 4.96 -21.14
CA LEU A 511 10.42 4.79 -22.22
C LEU A 511 9.87 6.13 -22.72
N THR A 512 9.57 7.06 -21.82
CA THR A 512 9.03 8.40 -22.16
C THR A 512 10.08 9.27 -22.87
N ALA A 513 11.32 9.23 -22.38
CA ALA A 513 12.50 9.80 -23.02
C ALA A 513 12.72 9.24 -24.44
N ARG A 514 12.67 7.91 -24.60
CA ARG A 514 12.83 7.24 -25.91
C ARG A 514 11.72 7.59 -26.89
N ARG A 515 10.45 7.64 -26.45
CA ARG A 515 9.31 8.10 -27.29
C ARG A 515 9.52 9.54 -27.75
N SER A 516 9.94 10.43 -26.86
CA SER A 516 10.23 11.84 -27.17
C SER A 516 11.32 11.97 -28.24
N LEU A 517 12.40 11.19 -28.09
CA LEU A 517 13.51 11.16 -29.05
C LEU A 517 13.05 10.68 -30.44
N VAL A 518 12.34 9.55 -30.51
CA VAL A 518 11.79 9.01 -31.77
C VAL A 518 10.87 10.03 -32.44
N ALA A 519 10.02 10.73 -31.67
CA ALA A 519 9.13 11.75 -32.20
C ALA A 519 9.86 12.99 -32.77
N LYS A 520 10.97 13.45 -32.16
CA LYS A 520 11.78 14.54 -32.73
C LYS A 520 12.60 14.09 -33.95
N VAL A 521 13.18 12.89 -33.91
CA VAL A 521 13.93 12.33 -35.06
C VAL A 521 13.02 12.12 -36.27
N SER A 522 11.79 11.62 -36.07
CA SER A 522 10.77 11.50 -37.12
C SER A 522 10.41 12.87 -37.74
N ARG A 523 10.41 13.94 -36.95
CA ARG A 523 10.25 15.33 -37.41
C ARG A 523 11.54 15.97 -37.96
N HIS A 524 12.60 15.20 -38.17
CA HIS A 524 13.91 15.67 -38.66
C HIS A 524 14.54 16.79 -37.81
N GLN A 525 14.18 16.87 -36.53
CA GLN A 525 14.70 17.86 -35.58
C GLN A 525 15.96 17.32 -34.89
N ALA A 526 16.99 18.16 -34.76
CA ALA A 526 18.21 17.80 -34.04
C ALA A 526 17.90 17.47 -32.56
N PRO A 527 18.33 16.30 -32.04
CA PRO A 527 18.08 15.95 -30.65
C PRO A 527 19.02 16.73 -29.71
N GLN A 528 18.43 17.50 -28.80
CA GLN A 528 19.12 18.18 -27.69
C GLN A 528 19.02 17.33 -26.42
N ILE A 529 20.03 17.43 -25.55
CA ILE A 529 20.10 16.66 -24.29
C ILE A 529 18.88 16.92 -23.39
N ASP A 530 18.39 18.16 -23.35
CA ASP A 530 17.27 18.57 -22.51
C ASP A 530 15.94 17.85 -22.86
N ILE A 531 15.84 17.15 -24.01
CA ILE A 531 14.67 16.34 -24.36
C ILE A 531 14.40 15.19 -23.36
N PHE A 532 15.43 14.75 -22.64
CA PHE A 532 15.35 13.63 -21.70
C PHE A 532 14.88 14.03 -20.30
N PHE A 533 14.75 15.34 -20.04
CA PHE A 533 14.42 15.90 -18.73
C PHE A 533 13.08 16.62 -18.75
N LEU A 534 12.41 16.66 -17.60
CA LEU A 534 11.37 17.64 -17.30
C LEU A 534 12.08 18.90 -16.81
N ASN A 535 12.35 19.82 -17.74
CA ASN A 535 12.98 21.10 -17.40
C ASN A 535 11.89 22.07 -16.91
N ILE A 536 12.01 22.55 -15.69
CA ILE A 536 11.14 23.56 -15.08
C ILE A 536 11.95 24.86 -14.94
N ASN A 537 11.56 25.91 -15.65
CA ASN A 537 12.19 27.23 -15.62
C ASN A 537 11.25 28.24 -14.96
N VAL A 538 11.66 28.82 -13.83
CA VAL A 538 10.79 29.61 -12.95
C VAL A 538 11.48 30.87 -12.42
N ARG A 539 10.72 31.93 -12.15
CA ARG A 539 11.21 33.14 -11.48
C ARG A 539 10.86 33.08 -9.99
N ARG A 540 11.81 33.43 -9.11
CA ARG A 540 11.57 33.46 -7.65
C ARG A 540 10.36 34.32 -7.25
N SER A 541 10.11 35.40 -7.97
CA SER A 541 9.00 36.32 -7.76
C SER A 541 7.61 35.80 -8.18
N HIS A 542 7.55 34.83 -9.11
CA HIS A 542 6.30 34.32 -9.71
C HIS A 542 6.21 32.78 -9.58
N LEU A 543 6.79 32.24 -8.50
CA LEU A 543 7.11 30.82 -8.37
C LEU A 543 5.91 29.89 -8.55
N VAL A 544 4.75 30.23 -7.96
CA VAL A 544 3.52 29.41 -8.07
C VAL A 544 2.96 29.44 -9.50
N GLU A 545 2.86 30.62 -10.11
CA GLU A 545 2.30 30.81 -11.45
C GLU A 545 3.19 30.20 -12.55
N ASP A 546 4.50 30.43 -12.49
CA ASP A 546 5.44 29.84 -13.44
C ASP A 546 5.43 28.30 -13.32
N SER A 547 5.40 27.76 -12.09
CA SER A 547 5.32 26.31 -11.87
C SER A 547 4.01 25.71 -12.40
N LEU A 548 2.87 26.38 -12.22
CA LEU A 548 1.57 25.99 -12.80
C LEU A 548 1.62 25.92 -14.31
N ASN A 549 2.14 26.98 -14.94
CA ASN A 549 2.20 27.10 -16.39
C ASN A 549 3.14 26.04 -16.99
N GLU A 550 4.32 25.86 -16.40
CA GLU A 550 5.30 24.85 -16.80
C GLU A 550 4.75 23.42 -16.70
N ILE A 551 4.16 23.05 -15.56
CA ILE A 551 3.58 21.71 -15.33
C ILE A 551 2.39 21.46 -16.27
N THR A 552 1.53 22.46 -16.48
CA THR A 552 0.37 22.34 -17.38
C THR A 552 0.82 22.17 -18.83
N ALA A 553 1.77 22.98 -19.30
CA ALA A 553 2.31 22.90 -20.66
C ALA A 553 3.08 21.60 -20.92
N LYS A 554 3.77 21.06 -19.91
CA LYS A 554 4.66 19.90 -20.01
C LYS A 554 4.02 18.60 -19.51
N LYS A 555 2.68 18.49 -19.54
CA LYS A 555 1.93 17.32 -19.03
C LYS A 555 2.41 15.96 -19.57
N ALA A 556 2.82 15.88 -20.82
CA ALA A 556 3.35 14.65 -21.43
C ALA A 556 4.77 14.27 -20.95
N ASP A 557 5.49 15.23 -20.40
CA ASP A 557 6.89 15.13 -19.97
C ASP A 557 7.03 14.96 -18.44
N LEU A 558 5.93 14.98 -17.68
CA LEU A 558 5.93 14.84 -16.21
C LEU A 558 6.55 13.52 -15.71
N LYS A 559 6.66 12.52 -16.60
CA LYS A 559 7.31 11.23 -16.36
C LYS A 559 8.77 11.19 -16.82
N LYS A 560 9.48 12.32 -16.89
CA LYS A 560 10.93 12.43 -17.14
C LYS A 560 11.69 12.81 -15.86
N LYS A 561 13.02 12.67 -15.84
CA LYS A 561 13.86 13.12 -14.72
C LYS A 561 13.74 14.64 -14.57
N LEU A 562 13.40 15.12 -13.37
CA LEU A 562 13.24 16.55 -13.09
C LEU A 562 14.58 17.29 -13.16
N LYS A 563 14.54 18.54 -13.63
CA LYS A 563 15.64 19.50 -13.61
C LYS A 563 15.06 20.91 -13.47
N VAL A 564 15.46 21.66 -12.45
CA VAL A 564 14.95 23.01 -12.20
C VAL A 564 16.01 24.07 -12.51
N THR A 565 15.59 25.17 -13.13
CA THR A 565 16.39 26.37 -13.37
C THR A 565 15.65 27.59 -12.84
N PHE A 566 16.34 28.45 -12.09
CA PHE A 566 15.84 29.79 -11.75
C PHE A 566 16.28 30.80 -12.82
N GLU A 567 15.35 31.57 -13.35
CA GLU A 567 15.65 32.54 -14.41
C GLU A 567 16.62 33.63 -13.92
N GLY A 568 17.70 33.85 -14.66
CA GLY A 568 18.76 34.81 -14.31
C GLY A 568 19.84 34.27 -13.37
N GLU A 569 19.71 33.06 -12.84
CA GLU A 569 20.66 32.48 -11.88
C GLU A 569 21.56 31.42 -12.54
N PRO A 570 22.90 31.58 -12.49
CA PRO A 570 23.83 30.59 -13.02
C PRO A 570 23.92 29.37 -12.10
N GLY A 571 23.28 28.26 -12.49
CA GLY A 571 23.32 27.01 -11.74
C GLY A 571 23.15 25.78 -12.62
N LEU A 572 23.83 24.69 -12.24
CA LEU A 572 23.56 23.35 -12.77
C LEU A 572 22.84 22.54 -11.68
N ASP A 573 21.62 22.13 -11.95
CA ASP A 573 20.84 21.35 -10.98
C ASP A 573 21.40 19.93 -10.84
N MET A 574 22.07 19.69 -9.70
CA MET A 574 22.50 18.38 -9.22
C MET A 574 21.58 17.89 -8.09
N GLY A 575 20.32 18.33 -8.07
CA GLY A 575 19.31 18.04 -7.05
C GLY A 575 19.07 19.20 -6.06
N GLY A 576 20.06 20.07 -5.87
CA GLY A 576 19.98 21.21 -4.95
C GLY A 576 18.94 22.27 -5.35
N LEU A 577 18.85 22.61 -6.65
CA LEU A 577 17.87 23.59 -7.13
C LEU A 577 16.47 22.98 -7.15
N THR A 578 16.36 21.71 -7.53
CA THR A 578 15.12 20.93 -7.39
C THR A 578 14.60 20.93 -5.94
N LYS A 579 15.47 20.66 -4.95
CA LYS A 579 15.09 20.66 -3.53
C LYS A 579 14.67 22.04 -3.04
N GLU A 580 15.41 23.09 -3.42
CA GLU A 580 15.05 24.48 -3.09
C GLU A 580 13.68 24.87 -3.67
N TRP A 581 13.43 24.53 -4.94
CA TRP A 581 12.16 24.79 -5.62
C TRP A 581 10.97 24.15 -4.90
N PHE A 582 11.06 22.88 -4.51
CA PHE A 582 10.01 22.24 -3.72
C PHE A 582 9.76 22.95 -2.38
N ILE A 583 10.82 23.26 -1.62
CA ILE A 583 10.71 23.94 -0.31
C ILE A 583 10.03 25.30 -0.46
N LEU A 584 10.46 26.11 -1.43
CA LEU A 584 9.90 27.45 -1.65
C LEU A 584 8.45 27.38 -2.17
N LEU A 585 8.15 26.46 -3.09
CA LEU A 585 6.82 26.34 -3.70
C LEU A 585 5.79 25.85 -2.69
N ILE A 586 6.13 24.84 -1.88
CA ILE A 586 5.27 24.37 -0.77
C ILE A 586 5.02 25.49 0.23
N LYS A 587 6.07 26.18 0.69
CA LYS A 587 5.92 27.32 1.61
C LYS A 587 5.08 28.47 1.04
N GLN A 588 5.09 28.70 -0.27
CA GLN A 588 4.22 29.69 -0.90
C GLN A 588 2.77 29.21 -1.06
N ILE A 589 2.53 27.92 -1.28
CA ILE A 589 1.20 27.33 -1.48
C ILE A 589 0.41 27.23 -0.17
N PHE A 590 1.03 26.80 0.92
CA PHE A 590 0.37 26.59 2.23
C PHE A 590 0.18 27.88 3.05
N LYS A 591 0.46 29.04 2.43
CA LYS A 591 0.19 30.36 3.00
C LYS A 591 -1.30 30.58 3.30
N PRO A 592 -1.67 31.11 4.49
CA PRO A 592 -3.06 31.41 4.84
C PRO A 592 -3.76 32.34 3.84
N GLU A 593 -3.02 33.25 3.20
CA GLU A 593 -3.54 34.20 2.21
C GLU A 593 -4.17 33.50 0.99
N ASN A 594 -3.71 32.29 0.65
CA ASN A 594 -4.24 31.52 -0.48
C ASN A 594 -5.58 30.86 -0.17
N LYS A 595 -5.97 30.75 1.12
CA LYS A 595 -7.22 30.14 1.62
C LYS A 595 -7.54 28.72 1.11
N MET A 596 -6.53 28.00 0.61
CA MET A 596 -6.67 26.62 0.13
C MET A 596 -6.71 25.59 1.27
N PHE A 597 -6.01 25.87 2.38
CA PHE A 597 -5.91 24.97 3.50
C PHE A 597 -6.15 25.70 4.82
N VAL A 598 -6.76 24.98 5.76
CA VAL A 598 -6.83 25.34 7.18
C VAL A 598 -5.65 24.68 7.87
N TYR A 599 -4.88 25.46 8.64
CA TYR A 599 -3.77 24.94 9.44
C TYR A 599 -4.23 24.66 10.87
N HIS A 600 -3.87 23.49 11.41
CA HIS A 600 -4.20 23.04 12.76
C HIS A 600 -2.93 23.03 13.63
N PRO A 601 -2.65 24.08 14.42
CA PRO A 601 -1.36 24.25 15.10
C PRO A 601 -1.04 23.15 16.11
N SER A 602 -2.05 22.60 16.79
CA SER A 602 -1.91 21.55 17.80
C SER A 602 -1.31 20.24 17.28
N LYS A 603 -1.45 19.98 15.97
CA LYS A 603 -0.91 18.79 15.29
C LYS A 603 0.09 19.13 14.17
N ARG A 604 0.28 20.42 13.86
CA ARG A 604 1.04 20.93 12.69
C ARG A 604 0.51 20.38 11.35
N LEU A 605 -0.80 20.12 11.23
CA LEU A 605 -1.43 19.53 10.05
C LEU A 605 -2.17 20.57 9.19
N TYR A 606 -2.32 20.30 7.90
CA TYR A 606 -3.17 21.05 6.98
C TYR A 606 -4.39 20.24 6.56
N TRP A 607 -5.57 20.88 6.51
CA TRP A 607 -6.81 20.32 5.99
C TRP A 607 -7.38 21.17 4.85
N PHE A 608 -8.21 20.60 3.98
CA PHE A 608 -8.78 21.28 2.82
C PHE A 608 -9.86 22.27 3.25
N SER A 609 -9.79 23.51 2.73
CA SER A 609 -10.74 24.60 2.99
C SER A 609 -12.06 24.41 2.24
N LEU A 610 -13.20 24.61 2.92
CA LEU A 610 -14.53 24.62 2.28
C LEU A 610 -14.83 25.95 1.58
N GLY A 611 -14.14 27.02 1.97
CA GLY A 611 -14.47 28.40 1.62
C GLY A 611 -14.36 28.81 0.15
N GLN A 612 -13.63 28.08 -0.71
CA GLN A 612 -13.31 28.50 -2.08
C GLN A 612 -13.61 27.46 -3.17
N LEU A 613 -14.65 27.75 -3.95
CA LEU A 613 -14.92 27.14 -5.26
C LEU A 613 -13.99 27.74 -6.34
N GLY A 614 -13.60 26.94 -7.34
CA GLY A 614 -12.85 27.42 -8.51
C GLY A 614 -11.32 27.25 -8.47
N ASN A 615 -10.75 26.86 -7.33
CA ASN A 615 -9.31 26.66 -7.17
C ASN A 615 -8.80 25.24 -7.54
N GLN A 616 -9.57 24.46 -8.31
CA GLN A 616 -9.25 23.06 -8.65
C GLN A 616 -7.88 22.91 -9.34
N ARG A 617 -7.43 23.92 -10.12
CA ARG A 617 -6.08 23.90 -10.75
C ARG A 617 -4.95 23.91 -9.72
N HIS A 618 -5.10 24.65 -8.63
CA HIS A 618 -4.10 24.72 -7.57
C HIS A 618 -4.05 23.41 -6.76
N TYR A 619 -5.21 22.81 -6.43
CA TYR A 619 -5.23 21.49 -5.80
C TYR A 619 -4.62 20.41 -6.70
N ASN A 620 -4.92 20.45 -8.01
CA ASN A 620 -4.31 19.55 -8.98
C ASN A 620 -2.79 19.71 -9.06
N LEU A 621 -2.26 20.94 -9.05
CA LEU A 621 -0.83 21.21 -8.97
C LEU A 621 -0.19 20.49 -7.77
N ILE A 622 -0.74 20.65 -6.57
CA ILE A 622 -0.15 20.05 -5.35
C ILE A 622 -0.14 18.53 -5.46
N GLY A 623 -1.20 17.94 -6.03
CA GLY A 623 -1.23 16.54 -6.39
C GLY A 623 -0.08 16.18 -7.33
N VAL A 624 0.08 16.90 -8.44
CA VAL A 624 1.18 16.66 -9.39
C VAL A 624 2.54 16.81 -8.72
N LEU A 625 2.77 17.83 -7.89
CA LEU A 625 4.02 18.04 -7.15
C LEU A 625 4.34 16.85 -6.23
N MET A 626 3.35 16.39 -5.45
CA MET A 626 3.46 15.20 -4.61
C MET A 626 3.77 13.95 -5.44
N GLY A 627 3.16 13.83 -6.62
CA GLY A 627 3.45 12.75 -7.57
C GLY A 627 4.88 12.81 -8.15
N ILE A 628 5.34 13.99 -8.59
CA ILE A 628 6.71 14.22 -9.06
C ILE A 628 7.72 13.88 -7.96
N ALA A 629 7.44 14.28 -6.72
CA ALA A 629 8.33 14.03 -5.58
C ALA A 629 8.52 12.53 -5.33
N VAL A 630 7.44 11.77 -5.18
CA VAL A 630 7.48 10.30 -5.05
C VAL A 630 8.19 9.66 -6.25
N TYR A 631 7.89 10.11 -7.46
CA TYR A 631 8.46 9.57 -8.70
C TYR A 631 9.96 9.87 -8.89
N ASN A 632 10.49 10.90 -8.23
CA ASN A 632 11.93 11.23 -8.20
C ASN A 632 12.59 10.89 -6.85
N SER A 633 11.89 10.17 -5.94
CA SER A 633 12.37 9.81 -4.59
C SER A 633 12.77 11.01 -3.71
N ILE A 634 12.02 12.12 -3.81
CA ILE A 634 12.20 13.35 -3.04
C ILE A 634 11.15 13.41 -1.94
N ILE A 635 11.57 13.68 -0.70
CA ILE A 635 10.65 13.96 0.42
C ILE A 635 10.19 15.42 0.42
N LEU A 636 8.94 15.65 0.83
CA LEU A 636 8.28 16.95 0.92
C LEU A 636 7.94 17.27 2.37
N ASP A 637 8.16 18.52 2.77
CA ASP A 637 7.70 19.07 4.05
C ASP A 637 6.19 19.41 3.97
N ILE A 638 5.36 18.38 3.86
CA ILE A 638 3.89 18.48 3.83
C ILE A 638 3.32 17.60 4.93
N HIS A 639 2.39 18.16 5.68
CA HIS A 639 1.79 17.54 6.85
C HIS A 639 0.26 17.44 6.65
N PHE A 640 -0.20 16.31 6.10
CA PHE A 640 -1.62 15.99 5.94
C PHE A 640 -2.06 14.93 6.95
N PRO A 641 -3.34 14.92 7.39
CA PRO A 641 -3.86 13.85 8.23
C PRO A 641 -3.89 12.50 7.49
N SER A 642 -3.84 11.39 8.23
CA SER A 642 -3.73 10.03 7.69
C SER A 642 -4.83 9.68 6.67
N ILE A 643 -6.03 10.25 6.85
CA ILE A 643 -7.18 10.12 5.96
C ILE A 643 -6.90 10.61 4.53
N CYS A 644 -6.00 11.58 4.32
CA CYS A 644 -5.63 12.04 2.97
C CYS A 644 -4.95 10.92 2.17
N TYR A 645 -4.07 10.14 2.81
CA TYR A 645 -3.38 9.03 2.15
C TYR A 645 -4.32 7.85 1.90
N LYS A 646 -5.32 7.63 2.78
CA LYS A 646 -6.42 6.68 2.54
C LYS A 646 -7.23 7.07 1.29
N LYS A 647 -7.61 8.36 1.17
CA LYS A 647 -8.34 8.91 0.02
C LYS A 647 -7.52 8.84 -1.28
N LEU A 648 -6.20 9.10 -1.24
CA LEU A 648 -5.30 8.96 -2.40
C LEU A 648 -5.23 7.54 -2.96
N LEU A 649 -5.38 6.52 -2.10
CA LEU A 649 -5.42 5.11 -2.48
C LEU A 649 -6.85 4.60 -2.74
N SER A 650 -7.85 5.48 -2.87
CA SER A 650 -9.25 5.10 -3.09
C SER A 650 -9.83 5.70 -4.38
N PRO A 651 -9.74 4.96 -5.52
CA PRO A 651 -8.96 3.74 -5.75
C PRO A 651 -7.46 4.03 -5.95
N PRO A 652 -6.56 3.03 -5.85
CA PRO A 652 -5.12 3.23 -6.02
C PRO A 652 -4.70 3.31 -7.51
N VAL A 653 -5.64 3.09 -8.43
CA VAL A 653 -5.48 3.27 -9.87
C VAL A 653 -6.72 3.99 -10.38
N VAL A 654 -6.53 5.11 -11.09
CA VAL A 654 -7.62 5.90 -11.66
C VAL A 654 -8.49 5.05 -12.59
N PRO A 655 -9.82 5.02 -12.43
CA PRO A 655 -10.71 4.30 -13.34
C PRO A 655 -10.70 4.93 -14.74
N THR A 656 -10.69 4.09 -15.78
CA THR A 656 -10.81 4.55 -17.19
C THR A 656 -12.14 5.26 -17.47
N MET A 657 -13.18 4.94 -16.69
CA MET A 657 -14.50 5.56 -16.77
C MET A 657 -14.57 6.78 -15.83
N GLN A 658 -14.62 7.98 -16.40
CA GLN A 658 -14.63 9.27 -15.68
C GLN A 658 -15.83 9.48 -14.74
N ALA A 659 -16.86 8.63 -14.83
CA ALA A 659 -18.07 8.70 -14.02
C ALA A 659 -17.96 8.02 -12.63
N LEU A 660 -16.87 7.31 -12.34
CA LEU A 660 -16.67 6.70 -11.02
C LEU A 660 -16.04 7.70 -10.04
N PRO A 661 -16.58 7.86 -8.82
CA PRO A 661 -16.00 8.76 -7.84
C PRO A 661 -14.63 8.25 -7.36
N VAL A 662 -13.72 9.19 -7.14
CA VAL A 662 -12.34 8.94 -6.67
C VAL A 662 -12.01 9.89 -5.52
N GLY A 663 -11.01 9.56 -4.71
CA GLY A 663 -10.61 10.38 -3.57
C GLY A 663 -11.55 10.27 -2.36
N ILE A 664 -12.32 9.20 -2.24
CA ILE A 664 -13.31 9.00 -1.16
C ILE A 664 -12.81 7.92 -0.19
N ALA A 665 -12.74 8.24 1.09
CA ALA A 665 -12.43 7.26 2.13
C ALA A 665 -13.66 6.36 2.36
N SER A 666 -13.50 5.06 2.17
CA SER A 666 -14.52 4.08 2.55
C SER A 666 -14.55 3.94 4.07
N ASN A 667 -15.73 4.14 4.67
CA ASN A 667 -15.98 4.02 6.11
C ASN A 667 -15.04 4.87 7.00
N PRO A 668 -15.12 6.22 6.90
CA PRO A 668 -14.34 7.10 7.77
C PRO A 668 -14.65 6.87 9.25
N THR A 669 -13.63 6.95 10.12
CA THR A 669 -13.77 6.66 11.56
C THR A 669 -13.60 7.91 12.43
N LEU A 670 -14.02 7.83 13.70
CA LEU A 670 -13.76 8.90 14.68
C LEU A 670 -12.26 9.16 14.90
N GLU A 671 -11.39 8.18 14.66
CA GLU A 671 -9.93 8.36 14.75
C GLU A 671 -9.41 9.22 13.59
N ASP A 672 -9.86 8.94 12.35
CA ASP A 672 -9.54 9.74 11.16
C ASP A 672 -9.93 11.22 11.35
N PHE A 673 -11.08 11.44 11.98
CA PHE A 673 -11.60 12.78 12.26
C PHE A 673 -10.89 13.48 13.42
N ARG A 674 -10.37 12.74 14.41
CA ARG A 674 -9.67 13.29 15.59
C ARG A 674 -8.39 14.03 15.23
N GLU A 675 -7.74 13.65 14.13
CA GLU A 675 -6.55 14.36 13.63
C GLU A 675 -6.84 15.80 13.18
N ILE A 676 -8.08 16.08 12.76
CA ILE A 676 -8.50 17.37 12.19
C ILE A 676 -9.30 18.18 13.22
N MET A 677 -10.31 17.57 13.84
CA MET A 677 -11.22 18.20 14.80
C MET A 677 -11.29 17.38 16.10
N PRO A 678 -10.26 17.44 16.97
CA PRO A 678 -10.18 16.59 18.16
C PRO A 678 -11.34 16.82 19.14
N GLU A 679 -11.73 18.07 19.39
CA GLU A 679 -12.83 18.42 20.30
C GLU A 679 -14.19 17.91 19.79
N VAL A 680 -14.45 18.04 18.48
CA VAL A 680 -15.69 17.53 17.87
C VAL A 680 -15.68 15.99 17.87
N SER A 681 -14.55 15.35 17.57
CA SER A 681 -14.40 13.89 17.68
C SER A 681 -14.65 13.39 19.11
N HIS A 682 -14.21 14.14 20.14
CA HIS A 682 -14.54 13.84 21.53
C HIS A 682 -16.05 13.97 21.79
N GLY A 683 -16.68 15.08 21.42
CA GLY A 683 -18.13 15.28 21.59
C GLY A 683 -18.98 14.21 20.91
N LEU A 684 -18.65 13.85 19.65
CA LEU A 684 -19.31 12.75 18.94
C LEU A 684 -19.06 11.39 19.62
N SER A 685 -17.88 11.17 20.21
CA SER A 685 -17.62 9.97 21.00
C SER A 685 -18.43 9.89 22.30
N GLU A 686 -18.77 11.02 22.92
CA GLU A 686 -19.60 11.04 24.12
C GLU A 686 -21.09 10.87 23.77
N LEU A 687 -21.57 11.50 22.69
CA LEU A 687 -22.90 11.25 22.10
C LEU A 687 -23.17 9.76 21.89
N LEU A 688 -22.20 9.01 21.36
CA LEU A 688 -22.32 7.55 21.15
C LEU A 688 -22.33 6.72 22.44
N LYS A 689 -21.76 7.23 23.54
CA LYS A 689 -21.71 6.53 24.84
C LYS A 689 -22.86 6.94 25.77
N TYR A 690 -23.53 8.05 25.48
CA TYR A 690 -24.53 8.64 26.36
C TYR A 690 -25.64 7.63 26.73
N GLU A 691 -25.96 7.55 28.02
CA GLU A 691 -26.98 6.62 28.56
C GLU A 691 -28.34 7.29 28.82
N GLY A 692 -28.40 8.63 28.85
CA GLY A 692 -29.63 9.41 28.99
C GLY A 692 -30.40 9.59 27.67
N ASP A 693 -31.39 10.49 27.66
CA ASP A 693 -32.18 10.78 26.46
C ASP A 693 -31.46 11.80 25.58
N VAL A 694 -31.02 11.38 24.39
CA VAL A 694 -30.25 12.23 23.48
C VAL A 694 -31.10 13.38 22.91
N GLU A 695 -32.40 13.17 22.72
CA GLU A 695 -33.28 14.20 22.13
C GLU A 695 -33.55 15.30 23.14
N GLU A 696 -33.95 14.95 24.37
CA GLU A 696 -34.25 15.92 25.42
C GLU A 696 -32.97 16.60 25.96
N ASP A 697 -31.90 15.84 26.25
CA ASP A 697 -30.72 16.37 26.93
C ASP A 697 -29.78 17.15 26.01
N MET A 698 -29.69 16.79 24.72
CA MET A 698 -28.76 17.41 23.77
C MET A 698 -29.42 18.30 22.71
N CYS A 699 -30.72 18.13 22.43
CA CYS A 699 -31.50 18.97 21.50
C CYS A 699 -30.84 19.15 20.11
N LEU A 700 -30.10 18.15 19.64
CA LEU A 700 -29.41 18.19 18.34
C LEU A 700 -30.37 17.82 17.19
N THR A 701 -30.09 18.32 15.99
CA THR A 701 -30.76 17.90 14.75
C THR A 701 -29.74 17.42 13.72
N PHE A 702 -30.19 16.89 12.58
CA PHE A 702 -29.32 16.54 11.45
C PHE A 702 -28.88 17.78 10.63
N GLN A 703 -28.97 18.99 11.19
CA GLN A 703 -28.31 20.19 10.69
C GLN A 703 -27.06 20.49 11.52
N VAL A 704 -25.95 20.81 10.85
CA VAL A 704 -24.66 21.11 11.48
C VAL A 704 -24.13 22.46 11.01
N SER A 705 -23.37 23.15 11.84
CA SER A 705 -22.72 24.42 11.52
C SER A 705 -21.20 24.30 11.60
N LEU A 706 -20.49 24.73 10.56
CA LEU A 706 -19.04 24.91 10.59
C LEU A 706 -18.69 26.37 10.36
N GLU A 707 -17.79 26.91 11.17
CA GLU A 707 -17.22 28.25 11.01
C GLU A 707 -15.84 28.16 10.37
N GLU A 708 -15.66 28.76 9.20
CA GLU A 708 -14.36 28.95 8.57
C GLU A 708 -14.10 30.45 8.37
N TYR A 709 -12.91 30.93 8.75
CA TYR A 709 -12.49 32.33 8.60
C TYR A 709 -13.47 33.38 9.18
N GLY A 710 -14.28 33.02 10.19
CA GLY A 710 -15.27 33.89 10.82
C GLY A 710 -16.67 33.87 10.18
N GLU A 711 -16.91 33.01 9.17
CA GLU A 711 -18.23 32.82 8.56
C GLU A 711 -18.84 31.47 8.99
N PRO A 712 -19.91 31.45 9.82
CA PRO A 712 -20.64 30.22 10.12
C PRO A 712 -21.51 29.81 8.94
N ARG A 713 -21.40 28.55 8.52
CA ARG A 713 -22.17 27.96 7.42
C ARG A 713 -22.90 26.71 7.91
N THR A 714 -24.22 26.67 7.68
CA THR A 714 -25.11 25.57 8.10
C THR A 714 -25.36 24.59 6.96
N PHE A 715 -25.29 23.29 7.25
CA PHE A 715 -25.49 22.21 6.29
C PHE A 715 -26.43 21.14 6.86
N ASN A 716 -27.39 20.68 6.06
CA ASN A 716 -28.24 19.54 6.41
C ASN A 716 -27.52 18.25 5.98
N LEU A 717 -27.24 17.35 6.94
CA LEU A 717 -26.59 16.06 6.69
C LEU A 717 -27.49 15.07 5.92
N LYS A 718 -28.82 15.26 5.98
CA LYS A 718 -29.82 14.55 5.18
C LYS A 718 -31.01 15.46 4.85
N GLU A 719 -31.89 15.00 3.97
CA GLU A 719 -33.09 15.75 3.57
C GLU A 719 -33.92 16.19 4.79
N SER A 720 -34.29 17.47 4.85
CA SER A 720 -34.97 18.10 6.00
C SER A 720 -34.26 17.92 7.35
N GLY A 721 -32.93 17.78 7.36
CA GLY A 721 -32.15 17.55 8.59
C GLY A 721 -32.36 18.57 9.70
N ASP A 722 -32.74 19.80 9.37
CA ASP A 722 -33.16 20.88 10.28
C ASP A 722 -34.38 20.53 11.16
N LYS A 723 -35.19 19.54 10.77
CA LYS A 723 -36.43 19.12 11.43
C LYS A 723 -36.37 17.71 12.02
N ILE A 724 -35.23 17.03 11.87
CA ILE A 724 -35.06 15.66 12.33
C ILE A 724 -34.18 15.71 13.58
N PRO A 725 -34.72 15.41 14.78
CA PRO A 725 -33.93 15.37 16.00
C PRO A 725 -32.97 14.18 15.99
N VAL A 726 -31.85 14.33 16.69
CA VAL A 726 -30.94 13.21 17.00
C VAL A 726 -31.45 12.50 18.25
N THR A 727 -31.58 11.18 18.18
CA THR A 727 -32.11 10.32 19.24
C THR A 727 -31.15 9.16 19.53
N ASN A 728 -31.36 8.42 20.63
CA ASN A 728 -30.55 7.24 20.97
C ASN A 728 -30.55 6.17 19.86
N GLU A 729 -31.62 6.09 19.05
CA GLU A 729 -31.73 5.16 17.94
C GLU A 729 -30.93 5.61 16.71
N ASN A 730 -30.97 6.91 16.39
CA ASN A 730 -30.40 7.45 15.15
C ASN A 730 -29.00 8.11 15.31
N ARG A 731 -28.47 8.25 16.54
CA ARG A 731 -27.15 8.86 16.80
C ARG A 731 -25.99 8.24 16.01
N HIS A 732 -26.04 6.94 15.73
CA HIS A 732 -25.04 6.26 14.91
C HIS A 732 -25.09 6.71 13.43
N GLU A 733 -26.29 6.96 12.90
CA GLU A 733 -26.50 7.53 11.58
C GLU A 733 -25.98 8.98 11.54
N PHE A 734 -26.33 9.80 12.54
CA PHE A 734 -25.86 11.18 12.67
C PHE A 734 -24.33 11.27 12.65
N VAL A 735 -23.64 10.49 13.49
CA VAL A 735 -22.17 10.47 13.52
C VAL A 735 -21.58 9.97 12.19
N SER A 736 -22.16 8.93 11.58
CA SER A 736 -21.69 8.43 10.28
C SER A 736 -21.82 9.47 9.16
N LEU A 737 -22.94 10.20 9.10
CA LEU A 737 -23.17 11.25 8.12
C LEU A 737 -22.29 12.48 8.37
N TYR A 738 -22.05 12.85 9.64
CA TYR A 738 -21.12 13.92 10.00
C TYR A 738 -19.70 13.62 9.50
N LEU A 739 -19.22 12.39 9.77
CA LEU A 739 -17.90 11.94 9.37
C LEU A 739 -17.74 11.90 7.85
N ASP A 740 -18.71 11.34 7.12
CA ASP A 740 -18.67 11.33 5.65
C ASP A 740 -18.76 12.74 5.06
N TRP A 741 -19.61 13.61 5.63
CA TRP A 741 -19.73 14.99 5.17
C TRP A 741 -18.40 15.75 5.27
N ILE A 742 -17.75 15.82 6.44
CA ILE A 742 -16.47 16.54 6.55
C ILE A 742 -15.37 15.86 5.73
N LEU A 743 -15.19 14.54 5.87
CA LEU A 743 -14.01 13.84 5.36
C LEU A 743 -14.11 13.49 3.88
N ASN A 744 -15.31 13.45 3.31
CA ASN A 744 -15.55 13.16 1.89
C ASN A 744 -16.30 14.27 1.18
N THR A 745 -17.57 14.52 1.51
CA THR A 745 -18.48 15.31 0.66
C THR A 745 -18.10 16.79 0.58
N ALA A 746 -17.80 17.42 1.71
CA ALA A 746 -17.55 18.86 1.79
C ALA A 746 -16.28 19.30 1.04
N VAL A 747 -15.26 18.43 1.01
CA VAL A 747 -13.97 18.67 0.36
C VAL A 747 -13.83 17.95 -0.99
N TYR A 748 -14.93 17.43 -1.55
CA TYR A 748 -14.88 16.47 -2.65
C TYR A 748 -14.21 17.01 -3.92
N GLU A 749 -14.59 18.19 -4.40
CA GLU A 749 -14.02 18.77 -5.63
C GLU A 749 -12.53 19.08 -5.49
N GLN A 750 -12.15 19.65 -4.35
CA GLN A 750 -10.78 20.02 -4.02
C GLN A 750 -9.91 18.76 -3.94
N PHE A 751 -10.40 17.73 -3.24
CA PHE A 751 -9.69 16.47 -3.09
C PHE A 751 -9.64 15.66 -4.40
N GLN A 752 -10.72 15.65 -5.19
CA GLN A 752 -10.75 14.99 -6.50
C GLN A 752 -9.70 15.59 -7.44
N ALA A 753 -9.58 16.92 -7.48
CA ALA A 753 -8.57 17.61 -8.28
C ALA A 753 -7.14 17.25 -7.83
N PHE A 754 -6.89 17.23 -6.51
CA PHE A 754 -5.64 16.79 -5.89
C PHE A 754 -5.30 15.33 -6.21
N TYR A 755 -6.25 14.40 -6.03
CA TYR A 755 -6.14 12.99 -6.39
C TYR A 755 -5.74 12.80 -7.86
N LEU A 756 -6.43 13.47 -8.79
CA LEU A 756 -6.14 13.38 -10.23
C LEU A 756 -4.76 13.96 -10.57
N GLY A 757 -4.28 14.92 -9.80
CA GLY A 757 -2.93 15.47 -9.92
C GLY A 757 -1.87 14.44 -9.54
N PHE A 758 -2.00 13.84 -8.35
CA PHE A 758 -1.09 12.81 -7.84
C PHE A 758 -0.97 11.63 -8.81
N HIS A 759 -2.11 11.11 -9.25
CA HIS A 759 -2.15 9.99 -10.17
C HIS A 759 -1.69 10.33 -11.61
N THR A 760 -1.62 11.60 -12.02
CA THR A 760 -1.06 11.96 -13.34
C THR A 760 0.40 11.50 -13.48
N VAL A 761 1.16 11.48 -12.37
CA VAL A 761 2.55 11.00 -12.33
C VAL A 761 2.61 9.57 -11.78
N CYS A 762 1.97 9.31 -10.64
CA CYS A 762 2.12 8.04 -9.93
C CYS A 762 1.23 6.90 -10.43
N ALA A 763 0.46 7.05 -11.53
CA ALA A 763 -0.30 5.96 -12.14
C ALA A 763 0.60 4.80 -12.60
N SER A 764 0.80 3.83 -11.69
CA SER A 764 1.51 2.58 -11.85
C SER A 764 0.85 1.51 -10.98
N ASN A 765 0.94 0.25 -11.40
CA ASN A 765 0.48 -0.87 -10.58
C ASN A 765 1.27 -0.99 -9.26
N ALA A 766 2.47 -0.41 -9.17
CA ALA A 766 3.26 -0.40 -7.92
C ALA A 766 2.53 0.29 -6.75
N LEU A 767 1.70 1.30 -7.00
CA LEU A 767 0.91 1.95 -5.93
C LEU A 767 -0.07 1.00 -5.23
N ILE A 768 -0.56 -0.04 -5.92
CA ILE A 768 -1.51 -1.02 -5.38
C ILE A 768 -0.93 -1.77 -4.18
N MET A 769 0.40 -1.92 -4.12
CA MET A 769 1.09 -2.63 -3.05
C MET A 769 1.30 -1.78 -1.79
N LEU A 770 1.03 -0.47 -1.86
CA LEU A 770 1.26 0.46 -0.75
C LEU A 770 0.03 0.58 0.16
N ARG A 771 0.29 0.67 1.45
CA ARG A 771 -0.67 1.12 2.46
C ARG A 771 -0.70 2.65 2.56
N PRO A 772 -1.75 3.26 3.15
CA PRO A 772 -1.79 4.71 3.40
C PRO A 772 -0.58 5.24 4.18
N GLU A 773 -0.15 4.52 5.22
CA GLU A 773 1.00 4.90 6.05
C GLU A 773 2.32 4.80 5.26
N GLU A 774 2.39 3.88 4.30
CA GLU A 774 3.54 3.74 3.39
C GLU A 774 3.60 4.86 2.35
N VAL A 775 2.46 5.38 1.89
CA VAL A 775 2.41 6.57 1.02
C VAL A 775 2.80 7.83 1.80
N GLU A 776 2.38 7.98 3.06
CA GLU A 776 2.88 9.06 3.93
C GLU A 776 4.41 9.00 4.03
N MET A 777 4.97 7.82 4.38
CA MET A 777 6.43 7.65 4.49
C MET A 777 7.16 8.00 3.18
N LEU A 778 6.65 7.59 2.01
CA LEU A 778 7.26 7.89 0.71
C LEU A 778 7.22 9.38 0.34
N VAL A 779 6.21 10.12 0.81
CA VAL A 779 6.04 11.53 0.50
C VAL A 779 6.76 12.41 1.52
N CYS A 780 6.57 12.14 2.81
CA CYS A 780 7.01 13.01 3.90
C CYS A 780 8.34 12.57 4.52
N GLY A 781 8.73 11.31 4.31
CA GLY A 781 9.86 10.66 4.99
C GLY A 781 9.47 9.95 6.28
N SER A 782 10.39 9.12 6.78
CA SER A 782 10.22 8.42 8.05
C SER A 782 10.42 9.38 9.25
N PRO A 783 9.62 9.25 10.32
CA PRO A 783 9.84 9.99 11.56
C PRO A 783 10.88 9.35 12.49
N THR A 784 11.46 8.20 12.14
CA THR A 784 12.46 7.48 12.95
C THR A 784 13.83 8.16 12.90
N ILE A 785 14.51 8.24 14.05
CA ILE A 785 15.84 8.83 14.18
C ILE A 785 16.79 7.75 14.70
N ASP A 786 17.84 7.45 13.93
CA ASP A 786 18.96 6.59 14.33
C ASP A 786 20.26 7.38 14.16
N LEU A 787 20.71 7.96 15.29
CA LEU A 787 21.90 8.81 15.32
C LEU A 787 23.20 8.04 15.00
N GLU A 788 23.24 6.72 15.25
CA GLU A 788 24.45 5.93 15.00
C GLU A 788 24.57 5.58 13.51
N GLU A 789 23.45 5.31 12.83
CA GLU A 789 23.43 5.25 11.35
C GLU A 789 23.80 6.60 10.72
N LEU A 790 23.22 7.72 11.18
CA LEU A 790 23.58 9.06 10.69
C LEU A 790 25.08 9.34 10.86
N ARG A 791 25.63 9.00 12.03
CA ARG A 791 27.05 9.19 12.36
C ARG A 791 27.99 8.36 11.50
N LYS A 792 27.58 7.15 11.09
CA LYS A 792 28.36 6.29 10.18
C LYS A 792 28.52 6.94 8.82
N VAL A 793 27.46 7.53 8.28
CA VAL A 793 27.42 8.10 6.91
C VAL A 793 27.76 9.59 6.83
N THR A 794 27.85 10.29 7.97
CA THR A 794 28.22 11.71 8.00
C THR A 794 29.59 11.96 7.37
N GLU A 795 29.63 12.83 6.36
CA GLU A 795 30.86 13.34 5.76
C GLU A 795 31.41 14.53 6.55
N TYR A 796 32.74 14.64 6.63
CA TYR A 796 33.43 15.72 7.35
C TYR A 796 34.35 16.48 6.40
N ASP A 797 34.23 17.81 6.38
CA ASP A 797 35.01 18.70 5.51
C ASP A 797 35.70 19.77 6.36
N GLY A 798 37.03 19.75 6.38
CA GLY A 798 37.84 20.52 7.33
C GLY A 798 37.80 19.98 8.78
N TYR A 799 37.06 18.90 9.04
CA TYR A 799 37.10 18.11 10.27
C TYR A 799 37.45 16.65 9.97
N SER A 800 37.77 15.90 11.02
CA SER A 800 37.84 14.44 11.04
C SER A 800 36.85 13.87 12.05
N ARG A 801 36.50 12.58 11.93
CA ARG A 801 35.68 11.86 12.92
C ARG A 801 36.26 11.94 14.35
N ASP A 802 37.57 12.10 14.46
CA ASP A 802 38.30 12.21 15.74
C ASP A 802 38.40 13.63 16.31
N SER A 803 37.99 14.64 15.54
CA SER A 803 38.08 16.04 15.97
C SER A 803 37.24 16.30 17.21
N GLN A 804 37.77 17.04 18.19
CA GLN A 804 37.13 17.19 19.50
C GLN A 804 35.75 17.85 19.42
N THR A 805 35.58 18.85 18.54
CA THR A 805 34.29 19.48 18.22
C THR A 805 33.26 18.49 17.70
N ILE A 806 33.68 17.51 16.89
CA ILE A 806 32.81 16.46 16.34
C ILE A 806 32.42 15.44 17.42
N LYS A 807 33.35 15.05 18.30
CA LYS A 807 33.04 14.19 19.46
C LYS A 807 32.00 14.84 20.36
N TRP A 808 32.20 16.11 20.72
CA TRP A 808 31.23 16.89 21.49
C TRP A 808 29.87 17.05 20.81
N PHE A 809 29.85 17.26 19.49
CA PHE A 809 28.60 17.34 18.71
C PHE A 809 27.77 16.05 18.84
N TRP A 810 28.39 14.87 18.65
CA TRP A 810 27.67 13.59 18.77
C TRP A 810 27.24 13.26 20.20
N GLU A 811 28.07 13.59 21.19
CA GLU A 811 27.66 13.47 22.60
C GLU A 811 26.43 14.36 22.89
N ILE A 812 26.48 15.64 22.52
CA ILE A 812 25.37 16.59 22.71
C ILE A 812 24.10 16.12 22.00
N LEU A 813 24.22 15.58 20.78
CA LEU A 813 23.06 15.10 20.03
C LEU A 813 22.46 13.81 20.62
N GLY A 814 23.28 12.95 21.23
CA GLY A 814 22.82 11.81 22.03
C GLY A 814 22.13 12.22 23.34
N ASP A 815 22.59 13.31 23.97
CA ASP A 815 22.01 13.89 25.18
C ASP A 815 20.71 14.70 24.90
N MET A 816 20.41 15.03 23.63
CA MET A 816 19.21 15.77 23.23
C MET A 816 17.93 14.93 23.26
N SER A 817 16.79 15.57 23.56
CA SER A 817 15.46 14.97 23.36
C SER A 817 15.14 14.77 21.87
N VAL A 818 14.24 13.83 21.56
CA VAL A 818 13.78 13.57 20.18
C VAL A 818 13.23 14.84 19.49
N ALA A 819 12.58 15.73 20.25
CA ALA A 819 12.11 17.02 19.73
C ALA A 819 13.27 17.94 19.30
N GLN A 820 14.35 18.00 20.08
CA GLN A 820 15.55 18.78 19.75
C GLN A 820 16.35 18.15 18.60
N GLN A 821 16.42 16.81 18.54
CA GLN A 821 17.00 16.08 17.40
C GLN A 821 16.24 16.40 16.10
N LYS A 822 14.89 16.44 16.16
CA LYS A 822 14.04 16.90 15.05
C LYS A 822 14.27 18.35 14.66
N GLN A 823 14.42 19.27 15.63
CA GLN A 823 14.77 20.67 15.35
C GLN A 823 16.15 20.80 14.67
N LEU A 824 17.14 19.98 15.06
CA LEU A 824 18.43 19.95 14.36
C LEU A 824 18.29 19.44 12.93
N LEU A 825 17.52 18.37 12.71
CA LEU A 825 17.28 17.82 11.38
C LEU A 825 16.55 18.86 10.49
N LEU A 826 15.55 19.55 11.03
CA LEU A 826 14.84 20.64 10.36
C LEU A 826 15.78 21.80 10.00
N PHE A 827 16.60 22.26 10.95
CA PHE A 827 17.60 23.30 10.73
C PHE A 827 18.62 22.93 9.65
N THR A 828 19.07 21.67 9.61
CA THR A 828 20.15 21.23 8.72
C THR A 828 19.69 20.69 7.36
N THR A 829 18.44 20.26 7.23
CA THR A 829 17.92 19.59 6.03
C THR A 829 16.66 20.24 5.44
N GLY A 830 15.96 21.07 6.21
CA GLY A 830 14.65 21.60 5.84
C GLY A 830 13.48 20.62 6.04
N SER A 831 13.67 19.52 6.79
CA SER A 831 12.62 18.60 7.22
C SER A 831 12.93 18.01 8.60
N ASP A 832 11.91 17.70 9.41
CA ASP A 832 12.05 16.95 10.67
C ASP A 832 11.91 15.42 10.49
N ARG A 833 11.91 14.97 9.23
CA ARG A 833 11.84 13.57 8.77
C ARG A 833 13.02 13.21 7.87
N ILE A 834 13.31 11.92 7.79
CA ILE A 834 14.42 11.35 7.02
C ILE A 834 13.94 10.60 5.76
N PRO A 835 14.82 10.30 4.78
CA PRO A 835 14.47 9.41 3.68
C PRO A 835 13.95 8.04 4.16
N VAL A 836 13.01 7.49 3.39
CA VAL A 836 12.58 6.07 3.55
C VAL A 836 13.80 5.18 3.34
N GLY A 837 14.05 4.24 4.25
CA GLY A 837 15.28 3.43 4.29
C GLY A 837 16.17 3.71 5.50
N GLY A 838 15.99 4.85 6.18
CA GLY A 838 16.69 5.17 7.43
C GLY A 838 17.81 6.19 7.25
N MET A 839 18.43 6.60 8.37
CA MET A 839 19.51 7.60 8.37
C MET A 839 20.77 7.12 7.63
N GLY A 840 20.96 5.81 7.45
CA GLY A 840 22.07 5.23 6.68
C GLY A 840 22.02 5.47 5.16
N GLU A 841 20.91 5.98 4.62
CA GLU A 841 20.83 6.43 3.21
C GLU A 841 20.94 7.95 3.07
N MET A 842 21.09 8.67 4.18
CA MET A 842 21.11 10.13 4.18
C MET A 842 22.52 10.67 3.91
N ALA A 843 22.69 11.43 2.84
CA ALA A 843 23.83 12.32 2.70
C ALA A 843 23.72 13.43 3.77
N PHE A 844 24.63 13.46 4.75
CA PHE A 844 24.73 14.50 5.77
C PHE A 844 26.18 14.96 5.88
N LYS A 845 26.41 16.27 5.90
CA LYS A 845 27.77 16.83 5.84
C LYS A 845 28.01 17.83 6.96
N ILE A 846 29.09 17.65 7.73
CA ILE A 846 29.55 18.63 8.72
C ILE A 846 30.83 19.31 8.20
N SER A 847 30.77 20.62 8.03
CA SER A 847 31.87 21.45 7.51
C SER A 847 32.43 22.39 8.58
N CYS A 848 33.76 22.51 8.64
CA CYS A 848 34.45 23.44 9.53
C CYS A 848 34.37 24.88 8.99
N TRP A 849 33.87 25.80 9.82
CA TRP A 849 33.90 27.23 9.52
C TRP A 849 35.34 27.77 9.61
N LYS A 850 35.83 28.42 8.55
CA LYS A 850 37.21 28.94 8.45
C LYS A 850 37.35 30.39 8.93
N GLY A 851 36.69 30.74 10.04
CA GLY A 851 36.65 32.10 10.60
C GLY A 851 36.39 32.13 12.10
N TYR A 852 35.86 33.23 12.62
CA TYR A 852 35.66 33.44 14.07
C TYR A 852 34.83 32.35 14.77
N THR A 853 35.29 31.91 15.93
CA THR A 853 34.71 30.81 16.74
C THR A 853 33.47 31.19 17.55
N HIS A 854 33.05 32.46 17.53
CA HIS A 854 31.92 32.98 18.32
C HIS A 854 30.57 33.04 17.56
N MET A 855 30.60 32.78 16.25
CA MET A 855 29.41 32.73 15.40
C MET A 855 28.45 31.61 15.84
N LEU A 856 27.19 31.71 15.45
CA LEU A 856 26.26 30.57 15.48
C LEU A 856 26.64 29.56 14.38
N PRO A 857 26.30 28.26 14.51
CA PRO A 857 26.39 27.36 13.39
C PRO A 857 25.42 27.80 12.29
N GLN A 858 25.74 27.46 11.04
CA GLN A 858 24.91 27.76 9.87
C GLN A 858 24.51 26.46 9.18
N ALA A 859 23.48 26.50 8.33
CA ALA A 859 23.04 25.35 7.56
C ALA A 859 22.79 25.72 6.09
N HIS A 860 23.10 24.77 5.20
CA HIS A 860 22.68 24.79 3.81
C HIS A 860 21.77 23.58 3.57
N THR A 861 20.46 23.78 3.82
CA THR A 861 19.45 22.71 3.78
C THR A 861 19.35 22.02 2.42
N CYS A 862 19.60 22.74 1.32
CA CYS A 862 19.64 22.18 -0.03
C CYS A 862 20.71 21.09 -0.21
N PHE A 863 21.74 21.06 0.64
CA PHE A 863 22.85 20.09 0.62
C PHE A 863 22.98 19.26 1.91
N ASN A 864 21.98 19.32 2.80
CA ASN A 864 22.02 18.67 4.13
C ASN A 864 23.31 18.97 4.91
N GLN A 865 23.79 20.21 4.81
CA GLN A 865 25.12 20.60 5.30
C GLN A 865 25.01 21.47 6.56
N LEU A 866 25.59 21.01 7.66
CA LEU A 866 25.82 21.79 8.87
C LEU A 866 27.22 22.42 8.81
N VAL A 867 27.30 23.74 8.90
CA VAL A 867 28.57 24.47 8.99
C VAL A 867 28.83 24.85 10.44
N LEU A 868 29.80 24.16 11.05
CA LEU A 868 30.05 24.16 12.48
C LEU A 868 31.38 24.85 12.81
N PRO A 869 31.38 25.98 13.55
CA PRO A 869 32.60 26.60 14.05
C PRO A 869 33.41 25.70 15.00
N PRO A 870 34.74 25.80 15.02
CA PRO A 870 35.59 25.04 15.94
C PRO A 870 35.52 25.65 17.35
N TYR A 871 34.41 25.40 18.03
CA TYR A 871 34.17 25.90 19.39
C TYR A 871 35.22 25.36 20.38
N PRO A 872 35.68 26.20 21.33
CA PRO A 872 36.72 25.82 22.30
C PRO A 872 36.23 24.93 23.45
N SER A 873 34.91 24.74 23.63
CA SER A 873 34.35 23.90 24.70
C SER A 873 33.02 23.24 24.31
N LYS A 874 32.73 22.08 24.90
CA LYS A 874 31.44 21.37 24.77
C LYS A 874 30.26 22.29 25.13
N LYS A 875 30.38 23.06 26.23
CA LYS A 875 29.34 24.00 26.67
C LYS A 875 29.04 25.07 25.60
N MET A 876 30.08 25.69 25.04
CA MET A 876 29.87 26.72 24.01
C MET A 876 29.25 26.14 22.72
N LEU A 877 29.61 24.90 22.36
CA LEU A 877 28.95 24.19 21.26
C LEU A 877 27.46 23.99 21.56
N TYR A 878 27.12 23.48 22.75
CA TYR A 878 25.74 23.28 23.19
C TYR A 878 24.94 24.59 23.14
N ASP A 879 25.41 25.63 23.83
CA ASP A 879 24.71 26.92 23.93
C ASP A 879 24.45 27.51 22.53
N LYS A 880 25.46 27.51 21.64
CA LYS A 880 25.35 28.06 20.28
C LYS A 880 24.50 27.18 19.35
N LEU A 881 24.55 25.86 19.48
CA LEU A 881 23.73 24.94 18.70
C LEU A 881 22.26 25.04 19.10
N MET A 882 21.96 25.09 20.40
CA MET A 882 20.61 25.27 20.92
C MET A 882 19.98 26.59 20.44
N ILE A 883 20.73 27.71 20.48
CA ILE A 883 20.27 28.99 19.96
C ILE A 883 19.93 28.88 18.45
N ALA A 884 20.79 28.25 17.64
CA ALA A 884 20.55 28.14 16.20
C ALA A 884 19.33 27.26 15.85
N ILE A 885 19.18 26.09 16.47
CA ILE A 885 18.05 25.20 16.16
C ILE A 885 16.73 25.74 16.69
N SER A 886 16.73 26.47 17.81
CA SER A 886 15.51 27.04 18.41
C SER A 886 15.01 28.30 17.70
N ASN A 887 15.87 28.99 16.94
CA ASN A 887 15.52 30.19 16.16
C ASN A 887 15.53 29.91 14.65
N SER A 888 15.23 28.67 14.26
CA SER A 888 15.28 28.21 12.85
C SER A 888 13.97 28.43 12.08
N GLU A 889 12.85 28.61 12.78
CA GLU A 889 11.54 28.97 12.21
C GLU A 889 11.03 30.26 12.84
N GLY A 890 10.76 31.29 12.03
CA GLY A 890 10.29 32.60 12.48
C GLY A 890 11.38 33.68 12.53
N PHE A 891 10.95 34.95 12.56
CA PHE A 891 11.84 36.11 12.55
C PHE A 891 12.59 36.24 13.90
N GLY A 892 13.80 35.69 13.96
CA GLY A 892 14.76 35.87 15.07
C GLY A 892 15.78 37.01 14.84
N LEU A 893 15.44 37.98 13.98
CA LEU A 893 16.24 39.17 13.65
C LEU A 893 15.30 40.38 13.47
N GLU A 894 14.87 40.94 14.61
CA GLU A 894 14.61 42.37 14.78
C GLU A 894 15.70 42.95 15.69
#